data_AF-A0A938CLP8-F1
#
_entry.id   AF-A0A938CLP8-F1
#
_cell.length_a   1.000
_cell.length_b   1.000
_cell.length_c   1.000
_cell.angle_alpha   90.00
_cell.angle_beta   90.00
_cell.angle_gamma   90.00
#
_symmetry.space_group_name_H-M   'P 1'
#
loop_
_entity.id
_entity.type
_entity.pdbx_description
1 polymer ?
#
loop_
_entity_poly.entity_id
_entity_poly.type
_entity_poly.pdbx_seq_one_letter_code
_entity_poly.pdbx_strand_id
1 'polypeptide(L)'
;MRALLWIAPTLLATQAAGAAPENLARRATVSASSQYDHGGIQLLARHAVDGVIPELLDRNDYGHSWALYGAEAGGKGTFTLEWETPVRVAEIIYYARASWLLEECFRDYEVLVDNRPEPVARGTFEMNAGPQRIPVAPVEVRKLTLRFLSSYGGVNAGAAEIEVYAESPPDEALPQLKHLPRNVALKATVSASSEYSESYTARGVVDGAIPAAFSGNDAGHAWATRGAHAAELSFTWDRPVTVCDLVYYGRTAILVEECMREYEVTLDDGPEPVARGEFQLGAGPQVVSVGPRAARKVTLRFRSSYGGPNPGAAEVQVYDEPAPLDMLPKFLKDGWDAPKEDAGLTRVVAEGRLGFDRLLVAKRYELNPSHVYTASCEGFQPGGGLYVLSPPTPDGQLVELVASPEGQIMDCDVSWDGSQVIFSWRRTPQDGYHIYRINADGSGLTQLTDGAWHDYNACWLPDGGIAFISTRAQVFALCFVTPSGVLYRMDAEGGNVTKLSANYVNDFTPSVLPDGRILYSRWEYVDKPAIPIQSLWTINPDGTGLSVFYGNRVLSPATFVEARAMPGTSRVLTTLTAHNGPIRGGVGVIEREWGVNAQRAITNLTPNIDIGRVDQGSGNHVQGPFEGPVPIDGERFLVSGKGSIYLGTLEGQWALVKARDGQLGLYNPVPLRPRERPPVMETARPKATAEAKATVFLLDVYRGLEPQVQRGQVKQIAVIEELAKPVRTAVLGFGFQRPVISCGATYAPKRVWGYVPVEADGSAYFTVPADRPLYFEALDEHGQALQRMRSFTHLQPGESQGCIGCHEPRESTPPVAAPLALKRAPSELEPPEWGVGGFDYVQVVQPVLDAHCVKCHSGPTPPKGVDLSGDKTDWFNVSYDVLTRGYVSWIDTRNGNEANILQVDPLAWGSPASRLTPVLLSGHPDVDGKPRVRLSPAEVRRVLAWMDLNVPYYSTYEMSDESLEGGRRVYPLELDAKLAEIAARRCAACHTGSVRRVDYLRITRPELNDFLAAPLAKSAGGRGSCGGEVFRSAEDPDYVALLEAVRPAHRALVEKPRMDMPGAVAAEVSRSCM
;
A
#
# COMPACT_ATOMS: atom_id res chain seq x y z
N MET A 1 -15.76 -47.36 35.55
CA MET A 1 -17.04 -47.95 35.10
C MET A 1 -17.41 -47.28 33.78
N ARG A 2 -17.46 -48.07 32.69
CA ARG A 2 -18.01 -47.81 31.34
C ARG A 2 -17.36 -46.68 30.50
N ALA A 3 -16.91 -46.87 29.27
CA ALA A 3 -16.66 -48.06 28.44
C ALA A 3 -15.74 -47.62 27.29
N LEU A 4 -14.75 -48.46 26.97
CA LEU A 4 -13.95 -48.38 25.75
C LEU A 4 -14.84 -48.64 24.52
N LEU A 5 -14.63 -47.90 23.44
CA LEU A 5 -14.98 -48.33 22.09
C LEU A 5 -13.81 -48.06 21.15
N TRP A 6 -13.37 -49.15 20.54
CA TRP A 6 -12.30 -49.28 19.56
C TRP A 6 -12.67 -48.55 18.27
N ILE A 7 -11.70 -47.87 17.64
CA ILE A 7 -11.66 -47.70 16.19
C ILE A 7 -10.37 -48.37 15.72
N ALA A 8 -10.54 -49.50 15.04
CA ALA A 8 -9.48 -50.22 14.36
C ALA A 8 -8.92 -49.38 13.21
N PRO A 9 -7.62 -49.47 12.88
CA PRO A 9 -7.15 -49.02 11.59
C PRO A 9 -7.66 -50.02 10.55
N THR A 10 -8.69 -49.64 9.79
CA THR A 10 -9.04 -50.36 8.58
C THR A 10 -7.90 -50.14 7.60
N LEU A 11 -6.95 -51.08 7.59
CA LEU A 11 -6.14 -51.40 6.41
C LEU A 11 -7.14 -51.70 5.29
N LEU A 12 -7.48 -50.67 4.51
CA LEU A 12 -8.00 -50.88 3.16
C LEU A 12 -6.84 -51.52 2.40
N ALA A 13 -6.96 -52.84 2.24
CA ALA A 13 -6.21 -53.58 1.26
C ALA A 13 -6.33 -52.81 -0.07
N THR A 14 -5.20 -52.29 -0.54
CA THR A 14 -5.01 -52.00 -1.96
C THR A 14 -5.28 -53.30 -2.69
N GLN A 15 -6.50 -53.46 -3.22
CA GLN A 15 -6.68 -54.32 -4.38
C GLN A 15 -5.66 -53.82 -5.39
N ALA A 16 -4.75 -54.70 -5.78
CA ALA A 16 -3.86 -54.42 -6.89
C ALA A 16 -4.75 -54.10 -8.09
N ALA A 17 -4.85 -52.82 -8.44
CA ALA A 17 -5.33 -52.40 -9.74
C ALA A 17 -4.48 -53.17 -10.75
N GLY A 18 -5.13 -54.00 -11.57
CA GLY A 18 -4.44 -54.64 -12.69
C GLY A 18 -3.76 -53.54 -13.49
N ALA A 19 -2.46 -53.67 -13.76
CA ALA A 19 -1.74 -52.70 -14.55
C ALA A 19 -2.50 -52.51 -15.88
N ALA A 20 -2.73 -51.26 -16.27
CA ALA A 20 -3.35 -50.94 -17.55
C ALA A 20 -2.58 -51.67 -18.67
N PRO A 21 -3.27 -52.20 -19.70
CA PRO A 21 -2.62 -52.63 -20.93
C PRO A 21 -1.68 -51.54 -21.46
N GLU A 22 -0.64 -51.92 -22.21
CA GLU A 22 0.32 -50.95 -22.75
C GLU A 22 -0.38 -49.94 -23.67
N ASN A 23 -0.21 -48.63 -23.39
CA ASN A 23 -0.62 -47.56 -24.31
C ASN A 23 0.37 -47.50 -25.49
N LEU A 24 -0.05 -48.04 -26.63
CA LEU A 24 0.73 -48.16 -27.86
C LEU A 24 1.01 -46.81 -28.53
N ALA A 25 0.23 -45.76 -28.21
CA ALA A 25 0.40 -44.43 -28.79
C ALA A 25 1.78 -43.83 -28.47
N ARG A 26 2.34 -44.16 -27.29
CA ARG A 26 3.68 -43.72 -26.84
C ARG A 26 4.84 -44.20 -27.71
N ARG A 27 4.61 -45.25 -28.50
CA ARG A 27 5.61 -45.81 -29.44
C ARG A 27 5.38 -45.38 -30.89
N ALA A 28 4.33 -44.62 -31.15
CA ALA A 28 4.03 -44.13 -32.49
C ALA A 28 4.86 -42.89 -32.80
N THR A 29 5.27 -42.76 -34.05
CA THR A 29 5.57 -41.44 -34.62
C THR A 29 4.23 -40.75 -34.91
N VAL A 30 4.04 -39.53 -34.39
CA VAL A 30 2.77 -38.82 -34.52
C VAL A 30 2.87 -37.57 -35.39
N SER A 31 1.80 -37.25 -36.09
CA SER A 31 1.66 -36.04 -36.88
C SER A 31 0.21 -35.55 -36.88
N ALA A 32 0.01 -34.25 -37.06
CA ALA A 32 -1.32 -33.67 -37.17
C ALA A 32 -1.45 -32.79 -38.42
N SER A 33 -2.69 -32.56 -38.88
CA SER A 33 -2.97 -31.66 -40.01
C SER A 33 -2.55 -30.21 -39.73
N SER A 34 -2.56 -29.83 -38.46
CA SER A 34 -2.17 -28.53 -37.96
C SER A 34 -1.78 -28.66 -36.49
N GLN A 35 -0.89 -27.79 -36.02
CA GLN A 35 -0.45 -27.71 -34.64
C GLN A 35 -0.18 -26.25 -34.29
N TYR A 36 -0.55 -25.84 -33.08
CA TYR A 36 -0.29 -24.48 -32.61
C TYR A 36 1.16 -24.39 -32.09
N ASP A 37 1.97 -23.63 -32.82
CA ASP A 37 3.39 -23.40 -32.52
C ASP A 37 3.73 -21.93 -32.81
N HIS A 38 3.26 -21.02 -31.95
CA HIS A 38 3.44 -19.57 -32.09
C HIS A 38 3.63 -18.92 -30.72
N GLY A 39 4.46 -17.87 -30.66
CA GLY A 39 4.62 -17.05 -29.46
C GLY A 39 5.19 -17.79 -28.24
N GLY A 40 5.94 -18.89 -28.45
CA GLY A 40 6.48 -19.71 -27.36
C GLY A 40 5.54 -20.81 -26.85
N ILE A 41 4.31 -20.86 -27.35
CA ILE A 41 3.32 -21.87 -26.99
C ILE A 41 3.44 -23.06 -27.94
N GLN A 42 3.75 -24.24 -27.39
CA GLN A 42 3.89 -25.50 -28.14
C GLN A 42 2.75 -26.48 -27.80
N LEU A 43 1.73 -26.50 -28.64
CA LEU A 43 0.61 -27.46 -28.56
C LEU A 43 0.71 -28.47 -29.71
N LEU A 44 1.71 -29.33 -29.61
CA LEU A 44 2.19 -30.17 -30.71
C LEU A 44 1.63 -31.58 -30.61
N ALA A 45 1.50 -32.25 -31.75
CA ALA A 45 0.92 -33.60 -31.80
C ALA A 45 1.61 -34.60 -30.86
N ARG A 46 2.93 -34.46 -30.67
CA ARG A 46 3.74 -35.32 -29.79
C ARG A 46 3.34 -35.26 -28.30
N HIS A 47 2.75 -34.16 -27.85
CA HIS A 47 2.38 -34.01 -26.44
C HIS A 47 1.07 -34.76 -26.13
N ALA A 48 0.18 -34.94 -27.12
CA ALA A 48 -1.05 -35.69 -26.92
C ALA A 48 -0.87 -37.22 -26.94
N VAL A 49 0.36 -37.73 -26.82
CA VAL A 49 0.66 -39.17 -26.70
C VAL A 49 1.77 -39.41 -25.68
N ASP A 50 2.08 -38.43 -24.84
CA ASP A 50 3.20 -38.51 -23.89
C ASP A 50 2.79 -39.15 -22.55
N GLY A 51 1.48 -39.29 -22.32
CA GLY A 51 0.92 -39.87 -21.12
C GLY A 51 0.67 -38.90 -19.99
N VAL A 52 0.80 -37.60 -20.24
CA VAL A 52 0.51 -36.52 -19.29
C VAL A 52 -0.82 -35.91 -19.67
N ILE A 53 -1.81 -36.08 -18.81
CA ILE A 53 -3.12 -35.46 -18.98
C ILE A 53 -3.17 -34.23 -18.07
N PRO A 54 -3.20 -32.99 -18.61
CA PRO A 54 -3.30 -31.78 -17.79
C PRO A 54 -4.54 -31.76 -16.92
N GLU A 55 -4.45 -31.14 -15.74
CA GLU A 55 -5.63 -30.90 -14.92
C GLU A 55 -6.61 -29.95 -15.64
N LEU A 56 -7.90 -30.11 -15.31
CA LEU A 56 -8.96 -29.34 -15.91
C LEU A 56 -8.88 -27.84 -15.52
N LEU A 57 -8.96 -26.95 -16.52
CA LEU A 57 -8.78 -25.50 -16.39
C LEU A 57 -7.42 -25.06 -15.81
N ASP A 58 -6.43 -25.94 -15.80
CA ASP A 58 -5.06 -25.54 -15.63
C ASP A 58 -4.60 -24.85 -16.92
N ARG A 59 -4.45 -23.52 -16.88
CA ARG A 59 -4.05 -22.69 -18.04
C ARG A 59 -2.59 -22.95 -18.47
N ASN A 60 -1.90 -23.91 -17.87
CA ASN A 60 -0.54 -24.30 -18.22
C ASN A 60 -0.48 -25.67 -18.94
N ASP A 61 -1.18 -25.81 -20.07
CA ASP A 61 -1.16 -27.03 -20.89
C ASP A 61 -0.12 -27.01 -22.02
N TYR A 62 0.74 -25.99 -22.01
CA TYR A 62 1.80 -25.82 -22.98
C TYR A 62 2.83 -26.94 -22.80
N GLY A 63 3.16 -27.67 -23.86
CA GLY A 63 4.05 -28.82 -23.76
C GLY A 63 3.37 -30.13 -23.33
N HIS A 64 2.08 -30.12 -23.00
CA HIS A 64 1.35 -31.27 -22.48
C HIS A 64 0.04 -31.57 -23.22
N SER A 65 -0.24 -30.85 -24.31
CA SER A 65 -1.42 -31.11 -25.15
C SER A 65 -1.15 -30.75 -26.61
N TRP A 66 -2.04 -31.19 -27.50
CA TRP A 66 -2.07 -30.82 -28.91
C TRP A 66 -3.28 -29.94 -29.20
N ALA A 67 -3.10 -28.92 -30.06
CA ALA A 67 -4.21 -28.11 -30.55
C ALA A 67 -4.02 -27.69 -32.01
N LEU A 68 -5.13 -27.48 -32.71
CA LEU A 68 -5.12 -26.90 -34.06
C LEU A 68 -4.68 -25.43 -34.00
N TYR A 69 -4.01 -24.97 -35.07
CA TYR A 69 -3.64 -23.57 -35.22
C TYR A 69 -4.83 -22.71 -35.68
N GLY A 70 -5.48 -22.02 -34.73
CA GLY A 70 -6.40 -20.90 -34.98
C GLY A 70 -7.75 -21.23 -35.66
N ALA A 71 -8.55 -20.18 -35.88
CA ALA A 71 -9.88 -20.26 -36.52
C ALA A 71 -9.86 -20.76 -37.98
N GLU A 72 -8.70 -20.77 -38.64
CA GLU A 72 -8.52 -21.23 -40.03
C GLU A 72 -8.77 -22.73 -40.22
N ALA A 73 -8.56 -23.54 -39.18
CA ALA A 73 -8.86 -24.98 -39.22
C ALA A 73 -10.37 -25.29 -39.13
N GLY A 74 -11.21 -24.29 -38.81
CA GLY A 74 -12.67 -24.45 -38.72
C GLY A 74 -13.13 -25.54 -37.73
N GLY A 75 -12.30 -25.85 -36.72
CA GLY A 75 -12.56 -26.93 -35.76
C GLY A 75 -12.42 -28.33 -36.33
N LYS A 76 -11.70 -28.51 -37.45
CA LYS A 76 -11.49 -29.80 -38.13
C LYS A 76 -10.00 -30.08 -38.26
N GLY A 77 -9.62 -31.35 -38.14
CA GLY A 77 -8.22 -31.74 -38.28
C GLY A 77 -8.02 -33.24 -38.31
N THR A 78 -6.78 -33.66 -38.54
CA THR A 78 -6.40 -35.07 -38.45
C THR A 78 -5.25 -35.25 -37.48
N PHE A 79 -5.27 -36.33 -36.70
CA PHE A 79 -4.17 -36.79 -35.86
C PHE A 79 -3.79 -38.21 -36.28
N THR A 80 -2.53 -38.41 -36.65
CA THR A 80 -2.03 -39.66 -37.25
C THR A 80 -0.94 -40.26 -36.36
N LEU A 81 -1.08 -41.55 -36.07
CA LEU A 81 -0.10 -42.38 -35.37
C LEU A 81 0.46 -43.41 -36.36
N GLU A 82 1.79 -43.51 -36.47
CA GLU A 82 2.49 -44.48 -37.31
C GLU A 82 3.50 -45.30 -36.49
N TRP A 83 3.50 -46.61 -36.67
CA TRP A 83 4.42 -47.54 -35.99
C TRP A 83 5.36 -48.21 -36.98
N GLU A 84 6.64 -48.37 -36.61
CA GLU A 84 7.64 -49.08 -37.44
C GLU A 84 7.23 -50.53 -37.71
N THR A 85 6.71 -51.21 -36.68
CA THR A 85 6.13 -52.55 -36.75
C THR A 85 4.62 -52.48 -36.59
N PRO A 86 3.82 -53.25 -37.37
CA PRO A 86 2.38 -53.28 -37.19
C PRO A 86 2.00 -53.59 -35.75
N VAL A 87 1.00 -52.89 -35.23
CA VAL A 87 0.44 -53.13 -33.90
C VAL A 87 -1.03 -53.52 -34.01
N ARG A 88 -1.50 -54.36 -33.09
CA ARG A 88 -2.92 -54.70 -32.98
C ARG A 88 -3.62 -53.62 -32.17
N VAL A 89 -4.65 -52.99 -32.74
CA VAL A 89 -5.47 -51.97 -32.09
C VAL A 89 -6.89 -52.48 -31.90
N ALA A 90 -7.44 -52.35 -30.69
CA ALA A 90 -8.82 -52.69 -30.35
C ALA A 90 -9.60 -51.51 -29.73
N GLU A 91 -8.91 -50.54 -29.13
CA GLU A 91 -9.55 -49.37 -28.54
C GLU A 91 -8.64 -48.14 -28.59
N ILE A 92 -9.26 -46.96 -28.70
CA ILE A 92 -8.59 -45.65 -28.60
C ILE A 92 -9.30 -44.85 -27.51
N ILE A 93 -8.55 -44.14 -26.68
CA ILE A 93 -9.09 -43.22 -25.68
C ILE A 93 -8.71 -41.80 -26.07
N TYR A 94 -9.69 -40.91 -26.15
CA TYR A 94 -9.50 -39.49 -26.40
C TYR A 94 -9.76 -38.71 -25.12
N TYR A 95 -8.79 -37.89 -24.72
CA TYR A 95 -8.93 -36.86 -23.69
C TYR A 95 -8.94 -35.50 -24.37
N ALA A 96 -10.00 -34.72 -24.14
CA ALA A 96 -10.11 -33.42 -24.77
C ALA A 96 -9.18 -32.39 -24.11
N ARG A 97 -8.69 -31.45 -24.93
CA ARG A 97 -7.99 -30.27 -24.43
C ARG A 97 -9.01 -29.30 -23.80
N ALA A 98 -8.99 -29.16 -22.48
CA ALA A 98 -9.98 -28.36 -21.73
C ALA A 98 -9.33 -27.34 -20.74
N SER A 99 -8.07 -27.00 -20.98
CA SER A 99 -7.25 -26.14 -20.12
C SER A 99 -7.61 -24.65 -20.16
N TRP A 100 -8.22 -24.20 -21.26
CA TRP A 100 -8.59 -22.80 -21.46
C TRP A 100 -10.10 -22.62 -21.56
N LEU A 101 -10.75 -23.41 -22.41
CA LEU A 101 -12.20 -23.46 -22.56
C LEU A 101 -12.60 -24.92 -22.80
N LEU A 102 -13.64 -25.41 -22.12
CA LEU A 102 -14.13 -26.77 -22.31
C LEU A 102 -14.69 -26.98 -23.74
N GLU A 103 -15.11 -25.91 -24.39
CA GLU A 103 -15.55 -25.91 -25.79
C GLU A 103 -14.45 -26.26 -26.79
N GLU A 104 -13.17 -26.18 -26.43
CA GLU A 104 -12.00 -26.52 -27.27
C GLU A 104 -11.78 -28.04 -27.47
N CYS A 105 -12.87 -28.81 -27.42
CA CYS A 105 -12.88 -30.25 -27.65
C CYS A 105 -13.47 -30.58 -29.03
N PHE A 106 -12.98 -31.67 -29.64
CA PHE A 106 -13.54 -32.18 -30.87
C PHE A 106 -14.92 -32.81 -30.62
N ARG A 107 -15.78 -32.75 -31.64
CA ARG A 107 -17.15 -33.26 -31.59
C ARG A 107 -17.30 -34.51 -32.46
N ASP A 108 -17.33 -34.37 -33.78
CA ASP A 108 -17.53 -35.53 -34.66
C ASP A 108 -16.20 -36.09 -35.16
N TYR A 109 -16.05 -37.42 -35.25
CA TYR A 109 -14.80 -38.07 -35.67
C TYR A 109 -14.99 -39.30 -36.56
N GLU A 110 -13.95 -39.62 -37.32
CA GLU A 110 -13.75 -40.87 -38.06
C GLU A 110 -12.36 -41.43 -37.75
N VAL A 111 -12.23 -42.76 -37.72
CA VAL A 111 -10.95 -43.47 -37.55
C VAL A 111 -10.63 -44.20 -38.84
N LEU A 112 -9.47 -43.91 -39.41
CA LEU A 112 -8.95 -44.53 -40.62
C LEU A 112 -7.71 -45.35 -40.28
N VAL A 113 -7.51 -46.47 -40.96
CA VAL A 113 -6.33 -47.31 -40.76
C VAL A 113 -5.67 -47.63 -42.09
N ASP A 114 -4.34 -47.49 -42.11
CA ASP A 114 -3.49 -47.58 -43.30
C ASP A 114 -4.08 -46.78 -44.48
N ASN A 115 -4.13 -47.37 -45.68
CA ASN A 115 -4.72 -46.75 -46.87
C ASN A 115 -6.13 -47.27 -47.19
N ARG A 116 -6.89 -47.73 -46.17
CA ARG A 116 -8.27 -48.18 -46.39
C ARG A 116 -9.17 -46.97 -46.68
N PRO A 117 -10.03 -47.02 -47.73
CA PRO A 117 -10.89 -45.90 -48.09
C PRO A 117 -12.05 -45.67 -47.12
N GLU A 118 -12.47 -46.72 -46.39
CA GLU A 118 -13.60 -46.67 -45.44
C GLU A 118 -13.09 -46.58 -43.99
N PRO A 119 -13.70 -45.74 -43.13
CA PRO A 119 -13.34 -45.64 -41.72
C PRO A 119 -13.74 -46.89 -40.93
N VAL A 120 -12.87 -47.32 -40.02
CA VAL A 120 -13.09 -48.46 -39.13
C VAL A 120 -13.91 -48.11 -37.89
N ALA A 121 -14.03 -46.82 -37.57
CA ALA A 121 -14.96 -46.30 -36.57
C ALA A 121 -15.38 -44.86 -36.91
N ARG A 122 -16.55 -44.45 -36.44
CA ARG A 122 -17.10 -43.10 -36.55
C ARG A 122 -18.02 -42.84 -35.36
N GLY A 123 -18.03 -41.60 -34.88
CA GLY A 123 -18.84 -41.24 -33.72
C GLY A 123 -18.83 -39.75 -33.41
N THR A 124 -19.42 -39.41 -32.27
CA THR A 124 -19.48 -38.06 -31.71
C THR A 124 -19.01 -38.13 -30.27
N PHE A 125 -17.99 -37.34 -29.93
CA PHE A 125 -17.53 -37.09 -28.57
C PHE A 125 -18.49 -36.19 -27.82
N GLU A 126 -18.55 -36.34 -26.51
CA GLU A 126 -19.20 -35.42 -25.59
C GLU A 126 -18.27 -34.23 -25.30
N MET A 127 -18.84 -33.09 -24.90
CA MET A 127 -18.06 -31.92 -24.47
C MET A 127 -17.51 -32.14 -23.05
N ASN A 128 -16.52 -33.03 -22.95
CA ASN A 128 -15.99 -33.59 -21.71
C ASN A 128 -14.45 -33.71 -21.79
N ALA A 129 -13.77 -33.37 -20.70
CA ALA A 129 -12.32 -33.50 -20.56
C ALA A 129 -11.87 -34.93 -20.19
N GLY A 130 -12.76 -35.72 -19.56
CA GLY A 130 -12.48 -37.11 -19.17
C GLY A 130 -12.34 -38.09 -20.35
N PRO A 131 -12.03 -39.36 -20.08
CA PRO A 131 -11.74 -40.36 -21.11
C PRO A 131 -12.94 -40.62 -22.00
N GLN A 132 -12.75 -40.53 -23.32
CA GLN A 132 -13.79 -40.86 -24.31
C GLN A 132 -13.34 -42.03 -25.17
N ARG A 133 -14.07 -43.15 -25.09
CA ARG A 133 -13.67 -44.43 -25.68
C ARG A 133 -14.14 -44.56 -27.13
N ILE A 134 -13.24 -45.02 -28.00
CA ILE A 134 -13.50 -45.32 -29.40
C ILE A 134 -13.18 -46.81 -29.63
N PRO A 135 -14.18 -47.70 -29.55
CA PRO A 135 -13.96 -49.10 -29.85
C PRO A 135 -13.72 -49.29 -31.35
N VAL A 136 -12.72 -50.10 -31.71
CA VAL A 136 -12.48 -50.53 -33.09
C VAL A 136 -12.44 -52.06 -33.16
N ALA A 137 -12.97 -52.63 -34.24
CA ALA A 137 -12.81 -54.07 -34.45
C ALA A 137 -11.30 -54.40 -34.50
N PRO A 138 -10.80 -55.38 -33.72
CA PRO A 138 -9.36 -55.61 -33.60
C PRO A 138 -8.68 -55.73 -34.96
N VAL A 139 -7.71 -54.86 -35.21
CA VAL A 139 -7.06 -54.73 -36.52
C VAL A 139 -5.56 -54.51 -36.35
N GLU A 140 -4.75 -55.22 -37.15
CA GLU A 140 -3.32 -54.93 -37.26
C GLU A 140 -3.10 -53.79 -38.25
N VAL A 141 -2.38 -52.76 -37.80
CA VAL A 141 -2.19 -51.52 -38.55
C VAL A 141 -0.76 -51.02 -38.40
N ARG A 142 -0.23 -50.38 -39.43
CA ARG A 142 1.00 -49.57 -39.32
C ARG A 142 0.69 -48.09 -39.16
N LYS A 143 -0.47 -47.65 -39.62
CA LYS A 143 -0.92 -46.25 -39.56
C LYS A 143 -2.36 -46.18 -39.09
N LEU A 144 -2.63 -45.27 -38.17
CA LEU A 144 -3.97 -44.95 -37.66
C LEU A 144 -4.17 -43.44 -37.75
N THR A 145 -5.29 -42.98 -38.28
CA THR A 145 -5.61 -41.55 -38.39
C THR A 145 -6.99 -41.28 -37.78
N LEU A 146 -7.03 -40.48 -36.72
CA LEU A 146 -8.24 -39.83 -36.23
C LEU A 146 -8.50 -38.59 -37.09
N ARG A 147 -9.63 -38.56 -37.79
CA ARG A 147 -10.11 -37.40 -38.54
C ARG A 147 -11.26 -36.76 -37.77
N PHE A 148 -11.03 -35.57 -37.24
CA PHE A 148 -12.04 -34.77 -36.55
C PHE A 148 -12.79 -33.89 -37.55
N LEU A 149 -14.10 -34.08 -37.63
CA LEU A 149 -14.99 -33.46 -38.61
C LEU A 149 -15.63 -32.16 -38.10
N SER A 150 -15.63 -31.92 -36.79
CA SER A 150 -16.18 -30.74 -36.12
C SER A 150 -15.67 -30.60 -34.67
N SER A 151 -15.93 -29.46 -34.02
CA SER A 151 -15.67 -29.19 -32.59
C SER A 151 -16.88 -28.49 -31.94
N TYR A 152 -16.90 -28.40 -30.61
CA TYR A 152 -17.96 -27.71 -29.86
C TYR A 152 -17.81 -26.18 -29.81
N GLY A 153 -16.62 -25.64 -30.12
CA GLY A 153 -16.32 -24.21 -30.16
C GLY A 153 -14.84 -23.92 -29.85
N GLY A 154 -14.51 -22.65 -29.56
CA GLY A 154 -13.15 -22.23 -29.20
C GLY A 154 -12.21 -22.01 -30.40
N VAL A 155 -11.04 -21.41 -30.15
CA VAL A 155 -10.10 -20.99 -31.21
C VAL A 155 -9.10 -22.11 -31.53
N ASN A 156 -8.79 -22.98 -30.56
CA ASN A 156 -7.75 -23.99 -30.65
C ASN A 156 -8.23 -25.36 -30.14
N ALA A 157 -9.18 -25.99 -30.87
CA ALA A 157 -9.65 -27.33 -30.54
C ALA A 157 -8.50 -28.36 -30.58
N GLY A 158 -8.48 -29.28 -29.61
CA GLY A 158 -7.31 -30.13 -29.38
C GLY A 158 -7.55 -31.41 -28.59
N ALA A 159 -6.47 -32.13 -28.33
CA ALA A 159 -6.43 -33.31 -27.46
C ALA A 159 -5.43 -33.07 -26.32
N ALA A 160 -5.83 -33.35 -25.09
CA ALA A 160 -4.92 -33.47 -23.96
C ALA A 160 -4.08 -34.74 -24.12
N GLU A 161 -4.72 -35.86 -24.45
CA GLU A 161 -4.06 -37.16 -24.64
C GLU A 161 -4.89 -38.04 -25.59
N ILE A 162 -4.22 -38.87 -26.38
CA ILE A 162 -4.78 -39.89 -27.26
C ILE A 162 -4.04 -41.19 -26.96
N GLU A 163 -4.76 -42.14 -26.38
CA GLU A 163 -4.21 -43.44 -26.01
C GLU A 163 -4.71 -44.53 -26.95
N VAL A 164 -3.89 -45.54 -27.23
CA VAL A 164 -4.23 -46.64 -28.14
C VAL A 164 -3.89 -47.97 -27.49
N TYR A 165 -4.85 -48.90 -27.46
CA TYR A 165 -4.70 -50.17 -26.75
C TYR A 165 -5.03 -51.39 -27.63
N ALA A 166 -4.31 -52.50 -27.40
CA ALA A 166 -4.54 -53.79 -28.06
C ALA A 166 -5.73 -54.58 -27.47
N GLU A 167 -6.16 -54.19 -26.27
CA GLU A 167 -7.31 -54.68 -25.53
C GLU A 167 -7.87 -53.53 -24.67
N SER A 168 -9.18 -53.48 -24.47
CA SER A 168 -9.84 -52.40 -23.75
C SER A 168 -9.36 -52.31 -22.29
N PRO A 169 -8.79 -51.17 -21.83
CA PRO A 169 -8.47 -50.99 -20.41
C PRO A 169 -9.75 -50.95 -19.54
N PRO A 170 -9.68 -51.38 -18.27
CA PRO A 170 -10.77 -51.17 -17.32
C PRO A 170 -10.90 -49.68 -16.95
N ASP A 171 -12.10 -49.20 -16.63
CA ASP A 171 -12.35 -47.77 -16.39
C ASP A 171 -11.56 -47.23 -15.18
N GLU A 172 -11.27 -48.08 -14.19
CA GLU A 172 -10.46 -47.72 -13.01
C GLU A 172 -8.98 -47.50 -13.34
N ALA A 173 -8.51 -47.98 -14.49
CA ALA A 173 -7.15 -47.78 -14.97
C ALA A 173 -6.97 -46.48 -15.77
N LEU A 174 -8.07 -45.80 -16.14
CA LEU A 174 -8.05 -44.54 -16.87
C LEU A 174 -8.14 -43.35 -15.91
N PRO A 175 -7.28 -42.32 -16.04
CA PRO A 175 -7.42 -41.08 -15.27
C PRO A 175 -8.79 -40.44 -15.48
N GLN A 176 -9.52 -40.24 -14.39
CA GLN A 176 -10.85 -39.64 -14.39
C GLN A 176 -10.72 -38.14 -14.09
N LEU A 177 -10.89 -37.28 -15.11
CA LEU A 177 -11.03 -35.83 -14.90
C LEU A 177 -12.48 -35.52 -14.51
N LYS A 178 -12.67 -34.76 -13.43
CA LYS A 178 -14.01 -34.34 -12.99
C LYS A 178 -14.69 -33.53 -14.09
N HIS A 179 -15.92 -33.89 -14.48
CA HIS A 179 -16.76 -33.01 -15.28
C HIS A 179 -16.97 -31.68 -14.54
N LEU A 180 -16.83 -30.54 -15.23
CA LEU A 180 -17.10 -29.22 -14.64
C LEU A 180 -18.47 -28.70 -15.07
N PRO A 181 -19.29 -28.23 -14.11
CA PRO A 181 -20.48 -27.44 -14.39
C PRO A 181 -20.12 -26.22 -15.25
N ARG A 182 -20.95 -25.91 -16.25
CA ARG A 182 -20.75 -24.75 -17.13
C ARG A 182 -21.43 -23.53 -16.54
N ASN A 183 -20.69 -22.42 -16.41
CA ASN A 183 -21.30 -21.12 -16.15
C ASN A 183 -21.97 -20.60 -17.43
N VAL A 184 -23.25 -20.90 -17.60
CA VAL A 184 -24.06 -20.49 -18.76
C VAL A 184 -24.39 -19.00 -18.77
N ALA A 185 -24.17 -18.26 -17.67
CA ALA A 185 -24.42 -16.81 -17.59
C ALA A 185 -23.61 -16.00 -18.60
N LEU A 186 -22.38 -16.44 -18.91
CA LEU A 186 -21.47 -15.77 -19.84
C LEU A 186 -22.02 -15.66 -21.27
N LYS A 187 -22.99 -16.52 -21.64
CA LYS A 187 -23.67 -16.52 -22.94
C LYS A 187 -25.06 -15.89 -22.90
N ALA A 188 -25.47 -15.37 -21.75
CA ALA A 188 -26.75 -14.71 -21.60
C ALA A 188 -26.69 -13.26 -22.08
N THR A 189 -27.77 -12.78 -22.69
CA THR A 189 -28.07 -11.35 -22.72
C THR A 189 -28.63 -10.97 -21.36
N VAL A 190 -27.97 -10.04 -20.66
CA VAL A 190 -28.34 -9.63 -19.31
C VAL A 190 -28.98 -8.25 -19.34
N SER A 191 -30.09 -8.08 -18.63
CA SER A 191 -30.75 -6.79 -18.42
C SER A 191 -31.11 -6.59 -16.95
N ALA A 192 -31.21 -5.33 -16.54
CA ALA A 192 -31.62 -4.95 -15.20
C ALA A 192 -32.84 -4.02 -15.23
N SER A 193 -33.64 -4.04 -14.16
CA SER A 193 -34.75 -3.09 -13.98
C SER A 193 -34.29 -1.67 -13.62
N SER A 194 -33.04 -1.50 -13.19
CA SER A 194 -32.43 -0.23 -12.81
C SER A 194 -30.92 -0.29 -12.99
N GLU A 195 -30.30 0.77 -13.50
CA GLU A 195 -28.84 0.91 -13.62
C GLU A 195 -28.45 2.31 -13.17
N TYR A 196 -27.42 2.40 -12.32
CA TYR A 196 -26.96 3.66 -11.74
C TYR A 196 -26.44 4.61 -12.83
N SER A 197 -25.51 4.13 -13.66
CA SER A 197 -24.87 4.87 -14.76
C SER A 197 -24.32 3.93 -15.85
N GLU A 198 -23.72 4.49 -16.89
CA GLU A 198 -23.09 3.74 -18.00
C GLU A 198 -21.94 2.81 -17.54
N SER A 199 -21.36 3.07 -16.36
CA SER A 199 -20.32 2.23 -15.77
C SER A 199 -20.87 1.15 -14.83
N TYR A 200 -22.16 1.13 -14.51
CA TYR A 200 -22.76 0.18 -13.57
C TYR A 200 -23.99 -0.48 -14.18
N THR A 201 -23.74 -1.33 -15.17
CA THR A 201 -24.76 -1.94 -16.02
C THR A 201 -24.96 -3.41 -15.68
N ALA A 202 -26.08 -3.99 -16.11
CA ALA A 202 -26.42 -5.41 -15.95
C ALA A 202 -25.37 -6.34 -16.58
N ARG A 203 -24.59 -5.86 -17.56
CA ARG A 203 -23.50 -6.63 -18.15
C ARG A 203 -22.32 -6.80 -17.20
N GLY A 204 -22.13 -5.88 -16.27
CA GLY A 204 -21.03 -5.89 -15.30
C GLY A 204 -21.10 -7.03 -14.28
N VAL A 205 -22.17 -7.84 -14.27
CA VAL A 205 -22.30 -9.01 -13.37
C VAL A 205 -21.99 -10.35 -14.03
N VAL A 206 -21.54 -10.35 -15.29
CA VAL A 206 -21.20 -11.57 -16.05
C VAL A 206 -19.87 -11.42 -16.78
N ASP A 207 -18.94 -10.63 -16.25
CA ASP A 207 -17.64 -10.38 -16.88
C ASP A 207 -16.51 -11.28 -16.34
N GLY A 208 -16.80 -12.00 -15.24
CA GLY A 208 -15.90 -12.91 -14.56
C GLY A 208 -14.85 -12.21 -13.69
N ALA A 209 -15.00 -10.92 -13.43
CA ALA A 209 -14.15 -10.12 -12.56
C ALA A 209 -14.94 -9.69 -11.32
N ILE A 210 -14.45 -10.03 -10.13
CA ILE A 210 -15.09 -9.62 -8.87
C ILE A 210 -14.24 -8.51 -8.26
N PRO A 211 -14.74 -7.27 -8.18
CA PRO A 211 -14.05 -6.19 -7.50
C PRO A 211 -13.78 -6.53 -6.04
N ALA A 212 -12.57 -6.22 -5.56
CA ALA A 212 -12.23 -6.41 -4.16
C ALA A 212 -13.06 -5.51 -3.24
N ALA A 213 -13.40 -6.00 -2.06
CA ALA A 213 -14.12 -5.23 -1.04
C ALA A 213 -13.34 -3.95 -0.67
N PHE A 214 -14.06 -2.85 -0.49
CA PHE A 214 -13.50 -1.52 -0.15
C PHE A 214 -12.45 -0.97 -1.11
N SER A 215 -12.35 -1.51 -2.33
CA SER A 215 -11.39 -1.03 -3.35
C SER A 215 -11.76 0.32 -3.94
N GLY A 216 -13.03 0.73 -3.88
CA GLY A 216 -13.56 1.89 -4.59
C GLY A 216 -13.49 1.77 -6.13
N ASN A 217 -13.13 0.61 -6.67
CA ASN A 217 -12.86 0.40 -8.08
C ASN A 217 -13.72 -0.73 -8.68
N ASP A 218 -15.04 -0.53 -8.71
CA ASP A 218 -16.01 -1.46 -9.29
C ASP A 218 -16.77 -0.89 -10.49
N ALA A 219 -16.42 0.33 -10.91
CA ALA A 219 -16.95 0.93 -12.13
C ALA A 219 -16.51 0.10 -13.36
N GLY A 220 -17.48 -0.35 -14.14
CA GLY A 220 -17.29 -1.20 -15.32
C GLY A 220 -17.33 -2.70 -15.03
N HIS A 221 -17.27 -3.10 -13.75
CA HIS A 221 -17.10 -4.48 -13.28
C HIS A 221 -18.14 -4.88 -12.21
N ALA A 222 -19.24 -4.14 -12.12
CA ALA A 222 -20.34 -4.43 -11.22
C ALA A 222 -21.63 -3.83 -11.77
N TRP A 223 -22.75 -4.32 -11.27
CA TRP A 223 -24.06 -3.70 -11.45
C TRP A 223 -24.49 -3.00 -10.16
N ALA A 224 -25.05 -1.80 -10.28
CA ALA A 224 -25.63 -1.06 -9.17
C ALA A 224 -26.94 -0.40 -9.61
N THR A 225 -27.91 -0.34 -8.71
CA THR A 225 -29.18 0.36 -8.98
C THR A 225 -29.04 1.85 -8.77
N ARG A 226 -29.93 2.64 -9.37
CA ARG A 226 -30.02 4.08 -9.10
C ARG A 226 -30.85 4.36 -7.84
N GLY A 227 -30.34 3.96 -6.68
CA GLY A 227 -31.03 4.12 -5.38
C GLY A 227 -32.24 3.22 -5.17
N ALA A 228 -32.43 2.19 -6.02
CA ALA A 228 -33.53 1.25 -5.88
C ALA A 228 -33.10 0.06 -5.02
N HIS A 229 -33.73 -0.12 -3.87
CA HIS A 229 -33.46 -1.25 -2.97
C HIS A 229 -34.19 -2.54 -3.37
N ALA A 230 -35.13 -2.45 -4.32
CA ALA A 230 -35.74 -3.58 -5.00
C ALA A 230 -35.46 -3.46 -6.50
N ALA A 231 -35.00 -4.54 -7.13
CA ALA A 231 -34.58 -4.56 -8.53
C ALA A 231 -34.60 -5.98 -9.10
N GLU A 232 -34.49 -6.12 -10.41
CA GLU A 232 -34.46 -7.41 -11.09
C GLU A 232 -33.25 -7.48 -12.03
N LEU A 233 -32.60 -8.65 -12.07
CA LEU A 233 -31.65 -9.06 -13.10
C LEU A 233 -32.25 -10.19 -13.93
N SER A 234 -32.27 -10.05 -15.24
CA SER A 234 -32.74 -11.09 -16.17
C SER A 234 -31.62 -11.57 -17.07
N PHE A 235 -31.41 -12.88 -17.11
CA PHE A 235 -30.47 -13.58 -17.98
C PHE A 235 -31.27 -14.29 -19.05
N THR A 236 -31.07 -13.95 -20.32
CA THR A 236 -31.83 -14.50 -21.46
C THR A 236 -30.91 -15.17 -22.47
N TRP A 237 -31.28 -16.37 -22.93
CA TRP A 237 -30.55 -17.13 -23.94
C TRP A 237 -31.41 -17.34 -25.18
N ASP A 238 -30.78 -17.38 -26.36
CA ASP A 238 -31.46 -17.63 -27.64
C ASP A 238 -32.13 -19.02 -27.71
N ARG A 239 -31.63 -19.98 -26.93
CA ARG A 239 -32.15 -21.34 -26.81
C ARG A 239 -32.22 -21.75 -25.33
N PRO A 240 -33.11 -22.68 -24.95
CA PRO A 240 -33.17 -23.15 -23.57
C PRO A 240 -31.82 -23.72 -23.13
N VAL A 241 -31.36 -23.33 -21.94
CA VAL A 241 -30.20 -23.89 -21.24
C VAL A 241 -30.67 -24.60 -19.98
N THR A 242 -29.90 -25.57 -19.50
CA THR A 242 -30.12 -26.12 -18.17
C THR A 242 -29.59 -25.13 -17.14
N VAL A 243 -30.38 -24.86 -16.11
CA VAL A 243 -30.05 -24.01 -14.96
C VAL A 243 -30.22 -24.88 -13.72
N CYS A 244 -29.20 -24.98 -12.89
CA CYS A 244 -29.20 -25.76 -11.66
C CYS A 244 -28.95 -24.88 -10.43
N ASP A 245 -27.89 -24.09 -10.43
CA ASP A 245 -27.53 -23.17 -9.35
C ASP A 245 -27.21 -21.78 -9.90
N LEU A 246 -27.50 -20.74 -9.13
CA LEU A 246 -26.96 -19.40 -9.33
C LEU A 246 -25.97 -19.08 -8.19
N VAL A 247 -24.94 -18.30 -8.47
CA VAL A 247 -23.99 -17.83 -7.44
C VAL A 247 -23.97 -16.32 -7.44
N TYR A 248 -24.33 -15.71 -6.32
CA TYR A 248 -24.34 -14.27 -6.11
C TYR A 248 -23.06 -13.81 -5.39
N TYR A 249 -22.44 -12.74 -5.92
CA TYR A 249 -21.38 -12.00 -5.26
C TYR A 249 -21.85 -10.58 -4.95
N GLY A 250 -21.73 -10.21 -3.67
CA GLY A 250 -22.20 -8.94 -3.15
C GLY A 250 -21.31 -7.77 -3.55
N ARG A 251 -21.92 -6.63 -3.91
CA ARG A 251 -21.20 -5.39 -4.21
C ARG A 251 -20.71 -4.76 -2.90
N THR A 252 -19.42 -4.88 -2.62
CA THR A 252 -18.79 -4.42 -1.36
C THR A 252 -17.63 -3.44 -1.56
N ALA A 253 -17.42 -2.96 -2.79
CA ALA A 253 -16.29 -2.11 -3.15
C ALA A 253 -16.33 -0.70 -2.52
N ILE A 254 -17.52 -0.17 -2.20
CA ILE A 254 -17.69 1.15 -1.57
C ILE A 254 -18.21 1.01 -0.14
N LEU A 255 -19.40 0.43 0.03
CA LEU A 255 -20.03 0.14 1.32
C LEU A 255 -20.50 -1.31 1.34
N VAL A 256 -20.30 -2.01 2.46
CA VAL A 256 -20.70 -3.42 2.56
C VAL A 256 -22.24 -3.55 2.50
N GLU A 257 -22.96 -2.53 2.99
CA GLU A 257 -24.42 -2.46 3.02
C GLU A 257 -25.06 -2.39 1.62
N GLU A 258 -24.28 -2.13 0.57
CA GLU A 258 -24.76 -2.13 -0.82
C GLU A 258 -25.03 -3.55 -1.38
N CYS A 259 -24.90 -4.60 -0.58
CA CYS A 259 -25.36 -5.94 -0.95
C CYS A 259 -26.89 -6.04 -0.99
N MET A 260 -27.40 -6.78 -1.99
CA MET A 260 -28.79 -7.22 -2.03
C MET A 260 -29.05 -8.27 -0.94
N ARG A 261 -30.30 -8.34 -0.45
CA ARG A 261 -30.68 -9.20 0.69
C ARG A 261 -31.72 -10.24 0.28
N GLU A 262 -32.99 -9.89 0.21
CA GLU A 262 -34.06 -10.84 -0.11
C GLU A 262 -34.15 -11.09 -1.61
N TYR A 263 -34.18 -12.35 -2.05
CA TYR A 263 -34.24 -12.72 -3.46
C TYR A 263 -35.36 -13.71 -3.79
N GLU A 264 -35.81 -13.68 -5.04
CA GLU A 264 -36.68 -14.68 -5.67
C GLU A 264 -36.20 -14.97 -7.09
N VAL A 265 -36.16 -16.24 -7.49
CA VAL A 265 -35.78 -16.66 -8.85
C VAL A 265 -36.99 -17.20 -9.57
N THR A 266 -37.29 -16.70 -10.77
CA THR A 266 -38.27 -17.29 -11.70
C THR A 266 -37.61 -17.71 -13.00
N LEU A 267 -38.13 -18.77 -13.63
CA LEU A 267 -37.71 -19.23 -14.94
C LEU A 267 -38.81 -18.94 -15.97
N ASP A 268 -38.43 -18.49 -17.17
CA ASP A 268 -39.32 -18.21 -18.31
C ASP A 268 -40.57 -17.37 -17.96
N ASP A 269 -40.38 -16.39 -17.07
CA ASP A 269 -41.44 -15.52 -16.54
C ASP A 269 -42.64 -16.28 -15.92
N GLY A 270 -42.38 -17.48 -15.39
CA GLY A 270 -43.37 -18.27 -14.65
C GLY A 270 -43.96 -17.50 -13.46
N PRO A 271 -45.24 -17.75 -13.12
CA PRO A 271 -45.96 -16.98 -12.10
C PRO A 271 -45.46 -17.22 -10.66
N GLU A 272 -44.77 -18.34 -10.41
CA GLU A 272 -44.26 -18.73 -9.10
C GLU A 272 -42.73 -18.84 -9.11
N PRO A 273 -42.02 -18.34 -8.08
CA PRO A 273 -40.58 -18.46 -8.00
C PRO A 273 -40.14 -19.89 -7.71
N VAL A 274 -39.12 -20.33 -8.44
CA VAL A 274 -38.47 -21.65 -8.27
C VAL A 274 -37.49 -21.70 -7.10
N ALA A 275 -37.03 -20.53 -6.62
CA ALA A 275 -36.24 -20.39 -5.41
C ALA A 275 -36.52 -19.03 -4.76
N ARG A 276 -36.41 -18.95 -3.42
CA ARG A 276 -36.49 -17.70 -2.66
C ARG A 276 -35.62 -17.81 -1.40
N GLY A 277 -35.09 -16.70 -0.91
CA GLY A 277 -34.25 -16.69 0.29
C GLY A 277 -33.67 -15.32 0.59
N GLU A 278 -32.67 -15.32 1.47
CA GLU A 278 -31.91 -14.13 1.86
C GLU A 278 -30.42 -14.39 1.67
N PHE A 279 -29.74 -13.46 0.99
CA PHE A 279 -28.29 -13.37 0.99
C PHE A 279 -27.80 -12.76 2.29
N GLN A 280 -26.67 -13.25 2.79
CA GLN A 280 -25.91 -12.64 3.87
C GLN A 280 -25.18 -11.39 3.40
N LEU A 281 -24.94 -10.47 4.33
CA LEU A 281 -24.11 -9.28 4.09
C LEU A 281 -22.65 -9.69 3.88
N GLY A 282 -22.14 -9.48 2.66
CA GLY A 282 -20.74 -9.81 2.31
C GLY A 282 -20.52 -9.96 0.80
N ALA A 283 -19.26 -10.13 0.41
CA ALA A 283 -18.84 -10.16 -1.00
C ALA A 283 -19.25 -11.44 -1.76
N GLY A 284 -19.74 -12.48 -1.08
CA GLY A 284 -20.00 -13.81 -1.65
C GLY A 284 -18.78 -14.75 -1.61
N PRO A 285 -18.82 -15.93 -2.25
CA PRO A 285 -19.94 -16.47 -3.05
C PRO A 285 -21.13 -16.93 -2.20
N GLN A 286 -22.35 -16.78 -2.72
CA GLN A 286 -23.59 -17.27 -2.09
C GLN A 286 -24.47 -18.02 -3.11
N VAL A 287 -24.77 -19.28 -2.84
CA VAL A 287 -25.46 -20.18 -3.79
C VAL A 287 -26.97 -20.11 -3.64
N VAL A 288 -27.66 -20.01 -4.78
CA VAL A 288 -29.11 -20.16 -4.91
C VAL A 288 -29.40 -21.39 -5.74
N SER A 289 -29.83 -22.47 -5.09
CA SER A 289 -30.18 -23.71 -5.79
C SER A 289 -31.59 -23.68 -6.34
N VAL A 290 -31.72 -23.92 -7.66
CA VAL A 290 -33.01 -24.06 -8.35
C VAL A 290 -33.29 -25.52 -8.77
N GLY A 291 -32.25 -26.35 -8.79
CA GLY A 291 -32.25 -27.71 -9.33
C GLY A 291 -32.30 -27.72 -10.86
N PRO A 292 -31.81 -28.77 -11.53
CA PRO A 292 -31.62 -28.76 -12.98
C PRO A 292 -32.95 -28.61 -13.72
N ARG A 293 -33.13 -27.47 -14.39
CA ARG A 293 -34.35 -27.09 -15.14
C ARG A 293 -33.96 -26.43 -16.45
N ALA A 294 -34.65 -26.76 -17.54
CA ALA A 294 -34.46 -26.06 -18.80
C ALA A 294 -35.20 -24.71 -18.77
N ALA A 295 -34.52 -23.62 -19.14
CA ALA A 295 -35.09 -22.29 -19.23
C ALA A 295 -34.43 -21.46 -20.34
N ARG A 296 -35.18 -20.58 -20.99
CA ARG A 296 -34.65 -19.52 -21.89
C ARG A 296 -34.38 -18.22 -21.16
N LYS A 297 -35.01 -18.01 -20.00
CA LYS A 297 -34.84 -16.82 -19.20
C LYS A 297 -34.80 -17.18 -17.72
N VAL A 298 -33.86 -16.60 -16.99
CA VAL A 298 -33.82 -16.62 -15.53
C VAL A 298 -33.93 -15.19 -15.05
N THR A 299 -34.88 -14.92 -14.16
CA THR A 299 -35.04 -13.62 -13.52
C THR A 299 -34.77 -13.76 -12.04
N LEU A 300 -33.71 -13.09 -11.56
CA LEU A 300 -33.37 -12.94 -10.15
C LEU A 300 -33.94 -11.59 -9.67
N ARG A 301 -35.02 -11.65 -8.90
CA ARG A 301 -35.68 -10.48 -8.30
C ARG A 301 -35.17 -10.25 -6.89
N PHE A 302 -34.65 -9.07 -6.62
CA PHE A 302 -34.29 -8.62 -5.29
C PHE A 302 -35.44 -7.80 -4.69
N ARG A 303 -35.90 -8.17 -3.49
CA ARG A 303 -36.98 -7.51 -2.77
C ARG A 303 -36.48 -6.43 -1.82
N SER A 304 -35.23 -6.53 -1.38
CA SER A 304 -34.58 -5.56 -0.49
C SER A 304 -33.05 -5.61 -0.62
N SER A 305 -32.37 -4.61 -0.04
CA SER A 305 -30.92 -4.59 0.19
C SER A 305 -30.61 -4.33 1.66
N TYR A 306 -29.35 -4.46 2.06
CA TYR A 306 -28.89 -4.12 3.42
C TYR A 306 -28.76 -2.62 3.68
N GLY A 307 -28.77 -1.79 2.63
CA GLY A 307 -28.66 -0.34 2.71
C GLY A 307 -27.88 0.25 1.53
N GLY A 308 -27.23 1.38 1.79
CA GLY A 308 -26.36 2.09 0.84
C GLY A 308 -27.11 2.89 -0.24
N PRO A 309 -26.42 3.86 -0.89
CA PRO A 309 -27.04 4.71 -1.90
C PRO A 309 -27.29 3.99 -3.22
N ASN A 310 -26.52 2.97 -3.58
CA ASN A 310 -26.65 2.26 -4.86
C ASN A 310 -26.41 0.75 -4.69
N PRO A 311 -27.35 0.00 -4.08
CA PRO A 311 -27.18 -1.43 -3.88
C PRO A 311 -27.06 -2.20 -5.21
N GLY A 312 -26.38 -3.35 -5.19
CA GLY A 312 -26.03 -4.04 -6.42
C GLY A 312 -25.45 -5.44 -6.25
N ALA A 313 -24.81 -5.91 -7.31
CA ALA A 313 -24.10 -7.17 -7.36
C ALA A 313 -22.73 -6.96 -8.03
N ALA A 314 -21.70 -7.62 -7.49
CA ALA A 314 -20.39 -7.67 -8.13
C ALA A 314 -20.39 -8.63 -9.31
N GLU A 315 -20.97 -9.83 -9.13
CA GLU A 315 -21.03 -10.87 -10.16
C GLU A 315 -22.22 -11.80 -9.85
N VAL A 316 -22.84 -12.36 -10.89
CA VAL A 316 -23.88 -13.40 -10.80
C VAL A 316 -23.59 -14.50 -11.82
N GLN A 317 -23.24 -15.68 -11.32
CA GLN A 317 -22.95 -16.85 -12.13
C GLN A 317 -24.16 -17.77 -12.19
N VAL A 318 -24.34 -18.51 -13.28
CA VAL A 318 -25.45 -19.46 -13.48
C VAL A 318 -24.87 -20.77 -13.99
N TYR A 319 -24.98 -21.84 -13.20
CA TYR A 319 -24.44 -23.15 -13.51
C TYR A 319 -25.52 -24.12 -13.98
N ASP A 320 -25.20 -24.98 -14.93
CA ASP A 320 -26.10 -26.02 -15.45
C ASP A 320 -26.15 -27.30 -14.58
N GLU A 321 -25.22 -27.41 -13.64
CA GLU A 321 -25.12 -28.43 -12.57
C GLU A 321 -24.84 -27.73 -11.22
N PRO A 322 -24.86 -28.44 -10.07
CA PRO A 322 -24.57 -27.82 -8.78
C PRO A 322 -23.24 -27.06 -8.77
N ALA A 323 -23.21 -25.86 -8.18
CA ALA A 323 -22.07 -24.95 -8.25
C ALA A 323 -20.84 -25.56 -7.54
N PRO A 324 -19.65 -25.58 -8.18
CA PRO A 324 -18.45 -26.19 -7.59
C PRO A 324 -17.77 -25.20 -6.64
N LEU A 325 -18.30 -25.07 -5.42
CA LEU A 325 -17.91 -24.05 -4.43
C LEU A 325 -16.39 -23.99 -4.16
N ASP A 326 -15.72 -25.13 -4.13
CA ASP A 326 -14.26 -25.27 -3.92
C ASP A 326 -13.43 -24.76 -5.10
N MET A 327 -14.03 -24.64 -6.28
CA MET A 327 -13.37 -24.26 -7.52
C MET A 327 -13.74 -22.86 -8.01
N LEU A 328 -14.72 -22.19 -7.39
CA LEU A 328 -15.18 -20.84 -7.77
C LEU A 328 -14.05 -19.81 -7.96
N PRO A 329 -13.00 -19.76 -7.10
CA PRO A 329 -11.88 -18.83 -7.31
C PRO A 329 -11.12 -19.03 -8.63
N LYS A 330 -11.09 -20.25 -9.18
CA LYS A 330 -10.37 -20.56 -10.44
C LYS A 330 -11.08 -20.02 -11.69
N PHE A 331 -12.34 -19.60 -11.56
CA PHE A 331 -13.12 -19.03 -12.66
C PHE A 331 -13.00 -17.50 -12.77
N LEU A 332 -12.23 -16.85 -11.89
CA LEU A 332 -12.06 -15.39 -11.85
C LEU A 332 -10.93 -14.90 -12.76
N LYS A 333 -11.08 -13.71 -13.35
CA LYS A 333 -9.98 -13.02 -14.04
C LYS A 333 -9.12 -12.26 -13.02
N ASP A 334 -7.83 -12.58 -12.97
CA ASP A 334 -6.83 -11.91 -12.10
C ASP A 334 -6.45 -10.48 -12.56
N GLY A 335 -7.05 -9.96 -13.64
CA GLY A 335 -6.91 -8.56 -14.09
C GLY A 335 -5.49 -8.13 -14.52
N TRP A 336 -4.55 -9.06 -14.69
CA TRP A 336 -3.16 -8.79 -15.04
C TRP A 336 -2.69 -9.60 -16.24
N ASP A 337 -2.03 -8.93 -17.19
CA ASP A 337 -1.34 -9.56 -18.31
C ASP A 337 0.16 -9.66 -18.01
N ALA A 338 0.70 -10.88 -18.09
CA ALA A 338 2.13 -11.11 -17.92
C ALA A 338 2.96 -10.34 -18.98
N PRO A 339 4.22 -9.94 -18.65
CA PRO A 339 5.11 -9.35 -19.64
C PRO A 339 5.26 -10.23 -20.87
N LYS A 340 5.29 -9.59 -22.04
CA LYS A 340 5.59 -10.30 -23.29
C LYS A 340 7.04 -10.77 -23.29
N GLU A 341 7.24 -12.07 -23.48
CA GLU A 341 8.57 -12.67 -23.46
C GLU A 341 9.38 -12.38 -24.75
N ASP A 342 10.67 -12.15 -24.57
CA ASP A 342 11.68 -12.02 -25.63
C ASP A 342 12.34 -13.38 -25.88
N ALA A 343 12.25 -13.88 -27.11
CA ALA A 343 12.73 -15.22 -27.47
C ALA A 343 14.23 -15.42 -27.20
N GLY A 344 15.05 -14.38 -27.32
CA GLY A 344 16.48 -14.45 -27.03
C GLY A 344 16.73 -14.60 -25.53
N LEU A 345 16.03 -13.81 -24.72
CA LEU A 345 16.14 -13.87 -23.27
C LEU A 345 15.53 -15.16 -22.69
N THR A 346 14.42 -15.63 -23.23
CA THR A 346 13.82 -16.94 -22.88
C THR A 346 14.81 -18.07 -23.12
N ARG A 347 15.55 -18.04 -24.25
CA ARG A 347 16.61 -19.01 -24.52
C ARG A 347 17.75 -18.93 -23.51
N VAL A 348 18.16 -17.72 -23.10
CA VAL A 348 19.19 -17.52 -22.06
C VAL A 348 18.76 -18.14 -20.73
N VAL A 349 17.49 -18.00 -20.34
CA VAL A 349 16.93 -18.64 -19.14
C VAL A 349 16.90 -20.15 -19.30
N ALA A 350 16.32 -20.68 -20.39
CA ALA A 350 16.18 -22.12 -20.62
C ALA A 350 17.53 -22.86 -20.65
N GLU A 351 18.57 -22.24 -21.21
CA GLU A 351 19.93 -22.78 -21.24
C GLU A 351 20.69 -22.58 -19.91
N GLY A 352 20.08 -21.99 -18.87
CA GLY A 352 20.69 -21.76 -17.56
C GLY A 352 21.84 -20.73 -17.59
N ARG A 353 21.90 -19.84 -18.58
CA ARG A 353 23.01 -18.89 -18.79
C ARG A 353 22.85 -17.59 -18.01
N LEU A 354 22.43 -17.70 -16.75
CA LEU A 354 22.21 -16.54 -15.86
C LEU A 354 23.47 -16.10 -15.10
N GLY A 355 24.50 -16.95 -15.08
CA GLY A 355 25.73 -16.72 -14.29
C GLY A 355 25.61 -17.16 -12.83
N PHE A 356 24.59 -17.95 -12.52
CA PHE A 356 24.36 -18.66 -11.25
C PHE A 356 23.45 -19.87 -11.52
N ASP A 357 23.53 -20.88 -10.67
CA ASP A 357 22.82 -22.16 -10.80
C ASP A 357 21.79 -22.41 -9.69
N ARG A 358 21.75 -21.53 -8.69
CA ARG A 358 20.81 -21.60 -7.56
C ARG A 358 20.21 -20.22 -7.27
N LEU A 359 18.91 -20.19 -7.06
CA LEU A 359 18.15 -18.99 -6.74
C LEU A 359 17.36 -19.18 -5.45
N LEU A 360 17.60 -18.32 -4.46
CA LEU A 360 16.83 -18.30 -3.22
C LEU A 360 15.51 -17.55 -3.46
N VAL A 361 14.40 -18.10 -2.96
CA VAL A 361 13.06 -17.49 -3.04
C VAL A 361 12.28 -17.71 -1.74
N ALA A 362 11.51 -16.70 -1.33
CA ALA A 362 10.47 -16.83 -0.32
C ALA A 362 9.17 -17.26 -1.01
N LYS A 363 8.61 -18.41 -0.64
CA LYS A 363 7.29 -18.85 -1.11
C LYS A 363 6.26 -18.42 -0.06
N ARG A 364 5.29 -17.58 -0.42
CA ARG A 364 4.26 -17.06 0.49
C ARG A 364 3.00 -16.64 -0.26
N TYR A 365 1.92 -16.37 0.46
CA TYR A 365 0.80 -15.60 -0.10
C TYR A 365 1.24 -14.16 -0.43
N GLU A 366 0.55 -13.54 -1.38
CA GLU A 366 0.79 -12.16 -1.76
C GLU A 366 0.54 -11.22 -0.57
N LEU A 367 1.50 -10.34 -0.25
CA LEU A 367 1.30 -9.33 0.78
C LEU A 367 0.41 -8.22 0.25
N ASN A 368 -0.73 -8.02 0.90
CA ASN A 368 -1.73 -7.01 0.53
C ASN A 368 -2.02 -6.05 1.71
N PRO A 369 -1.02 -5.32 2.23
CA PRO A 369 -1.25 -4.30 3.25
C PRO A 369 -1.98 -3.09 2.68
N SER A 370 -2.65 -2.34 3.57
CA SER A 370 -3.35 -1.10 3.21
C SER A 370 -2.39 0.05 2.88
N HIS A 371 -1.17 0.02 3.42
CA HIS A 371 -0.11 0.98 3.15
C HIS A 371 1.24 0.29 3.07
N VAL A 372 2.18 0.89 2.34
CA VAL A 372 3.50 0.30 2.11
C VAL A 372 4.29 0.04 3.41
N TYR A 373 4.04 0.83 4.47
CA TYR A 373 4.70 0.70 5.77
C TYR A 373 3.99 -0.24 6.76
N THR A 374 2.84 -0.83 6.40
CA THR A 374 2.07 -1.68 7.32
C THR A 374 2.30 -3.17 7.11
N ALA A 375 3.18 -3.58 6.17
CA ALA A 375 3.45 -4.99 5.86
C ALA A 375 3.94 -5.84 7.04
N SER A 376 4.52 -5.23 8.08
CA SER A 376 4.89 -5.95 9.31
C SER A 376 3.68 -6.37 10.17
N CYS A 377 2.56 -5.66 10.04
CA CYS A 377 1.37 -5.83 10.89
C CYS A 377 0.13 -6.30 10.10
N GLU A 378 0.06 -6.02 8.80
CA GLU A 378 -1.05 -6.35 7.90
C GLU A 378 -0.62 -7.35 6.82
N GLY A 379 -1.58 -8.04 6.21
CA GLY A 379 -1.31 -8.96 5.08
C GLY A 379 -0.74 -10.34 5.47
N PHE A 380 -0.62 -10.63 6.76
CA PHE A 380 -0.19 -11.96 7.22
C PHE A 380 -1.18 -13.04 6.78
N GLN A 381 -0.67 -14.04 6.08
CA GLN A 381 -1.38 -15.29 5.78
C GLN A 381 -0.38 -16.44 5.93
N PRO A 382 -0.68 -17.44 6.77
CA PRO A 382 0.24 -18.53 7.05
C PRO A 382 0.39 -19.45 5.84
N GLY A 383 1.61 -19.84 5.51
CA GLY A 383 1.89 -20.80 4.44
C GLY A 383 3.20 -20.52 3.69
N GLY A 384 3.74 -21.59 3.10
CA GLY A 384 4.95 -21.55 2.29
C GLY A 384 6.22 -21.75 3.11
N GLY A 385 7.26 -20.95 2.84
CA GLY A 385 8.59 -21.18 3.39
C GLY A 385 9.71 -20.54 2.57
N LEU A 386 10.95 -20.96 2.84
CA LEU A 386 12.15 -20.52 2.13
C LEU A 386 12.65 -21.68 1.25
N TYR A 387 12.89 -21.42 -0.04
CA TYR A 387 13.24 -22.43 -1.03
C TYR A 387 14.44 -22.02 -1.88
N VAL A 388 15.12 -23.02 -2.43
CA VAL A 388 16.14 -22.85 -3.48
C VAL A 388 15.59 -23.45 -4.77
N LEU A 389 15.50 -22.63 -5.81
CA LEU A 389 15.24 -23.07 -7.18
C LEU A 389 16.56 -23.46 -7.86
N SER A 390 16.64 -24.70 -8.36
CA SER A 390 17.84 -25.25 -9.01
C SER A 390 17.49 -26.24 -10.14
N PRO A 391 17.99 -26.03 -11.38
CA PRO A 391 18.55 -24.77 -11.87
C PRO A 391 17.46 -23.67 -11.91
N PRO A 392 17.81 -22.38 -12.03
CA PRO A 392 16.86 -21.27 -12.12
C PRO A 392 16.25 -21.17 -13.52
N THR A 393 15.45 -22.16 -13.88
CA THR A 393 14.75 -22.28 -15.16
C THR A 393 13.27 -22.63 -14.93
N PRO A 394 12.39 -22.54 -15.95
CA PRO A 394 10.98 -22.89 -15.80
C PRO A 394 10.76 -24.29 -15.23
N ASP A 395 11.58 -25.26 -15.66
CA ASP A 395 11.55 -26.67 -15.22
C ASP A 395 12.39 -26.92 -13.97
N GLY A 396 13.01 -25.88 -13.41
CA GLY A 396 13.83 -25.95 -12.20
C GLY A 396 13.05 -26.48 -11.00
N GLN A 397 13.74 -27.23 -10.14
CA GLN A 397 13.15 -27.83 -8.93
C GLN A 397 13.26 -26.87 -7.74
N LEU A 398 12.18 -26.74 -6.97
CA LEU A 398 12.16 -26.03 -5.71
C LEU A 398 12.52 -26.99 -4.58
N VAL A 399 13.65 -26.73 -3.91
CA VAL A 399 14.10 -27.47 -2.74
C VAL A 399 13.82 -26.63 -1.49
N GLU A 400 13.06 -27.18 -0.55
CA GLU A 400 12.72 -26.50 0.70
C GLU A 400 13.94 -26.40 1.63
N LEU A 401 14.23 -25.20 2.13
CA LEU A 401 15.20 -24.96 3.20
C LEU A 401 14.53 -24.81 4.57
N VAL A 402 13.40 -24.10 4.60
CA VAL A 402 12.64 -23.83 5.82
C VAL A 402 11.16 -23.91 5.50
N ALA A 403 10.45 -24.86 6.12
CA ALA A 403 8.99 -24.94 6.07
C ALA A 403 8.37 -23.88 6.98
N SER A 404 7.33 -23.20 6.50
CA SER A 404 6.54 -22.23 7.26
C SER A 404 5.03 -22.41 7.02
N PRO A 405 4.45 -23.59 7.30
CA PRO A 405 3.03 -23.83 7.06
C PRO A 405 2.10 -23.00 7.97
N GLU A 406 2.55 -22.65 9.18
CA GLU A 406 1.79 -21.87 10.18
C GLU A 406 2.21 -20.39 10.25
N GLY A 407 3.28 -20.04 9.52
CA GLY A 407 3.91 -18.74 9.56
C GLY A 407 4.06 -18.11 8.19
N GLN A 408 4.78 -16.99 8.12
CA GLN A 408 5.07 -16.28 6.88
C GLN A 408 6.52 -15.77 6.91
N ILE A 409 7.29 -16.11 5.88
CA ILE A 409 8.63 -15.53 5.64
C ILE A 409 8.45 -14.34 4.70
N MET A 410 8.81 -13.14 5.15
CA MET A 410 8.55 -11.90 4.41
C MET A 410 9.57 -11.65 3.30
N ASP A 411 10.86 -11.82 3.62
CA ASP A 411 12.02 -11.45 2.80
C ASP A 411 13.24 -12.32 3.14
N CYS A 412 14.32 -12.15 2.35
CA CYS A 412 15.62 -12.78 2.59
C CYS A 412 16.78 -12.00 1.95
N ASP A 413 18.00 -12.25 2.44
CA ASP A 413 19.27 -11.79 1.84
C ASP A 413 20.40 -12.83 2.01
N VAL A 414 21.39 -12.77 1.13
CA VAL A 414 22.51 -13.73 1.05
C VAL A 414 23.82 -13.04 1.42
N SER A 415 24.61 -13.68 2.26
CA SER A 415 25.95 -13.23 2.68
C SER A 415 26.89 -13.06 1.49
N TRP A 416 27.93 -12.23 1.65
CA TRP A 416 28.84 -11.90 0.55
C TRP A 416 29.56 -13.11 -0.05
N ASP A 417 29.88 -14.12 0.75
CA ASP A 417 30.50 -15.37 0.31
C ASP A 417 29.49 -16.41 -0.19
N GLY A 418 28.19 -16.12 -0.11
CA GLY A 418 27.11 -17.02 -0.54
C GLY A 418 26.87 -18.22 0.38
N SER A 419 27.48 -18.25 1.58
CA SER A 419 27.43 -19.42 2.48
C SER A 419 26.29 -19.39 3.50
N GLN A 420 25.76 -18.20 3.80
CA GLN A 420 24.69 -17.96 4.76
C GLN A 420 23.57 -17.10 4.18
N VAL A 421 22.37 -17.35 4.69
CA VAL A 421 21.13 -16.64 4.36
C VAL A 421 20.53 -16.06 5.63
N ILE A 422 20.04 -14.82 5.56
CA ILE A 422 19.21 -14.20 6.59
C ILE A 422 17.81 -13.96 6.05
N PHE A 423 16.80 -14.03 6.91
CA PHE A 423 15.40 -13.86 6.52
C PHE A 423 14.53 -13.41 7.69
N SER A 424 13.44 -12.72 7.38
CA SER A 424 12.46 -12.24 8.36
C SER A 424 11.29 -13.21 8.45
N TRP A 425 11.09 -13.81 9.61
CA TRP A 425 10.08 -14.86 9.81
C TRP A 425 9.15 -14.54 10.97
N ARG A 426 7.85 -14.57 10.68
CA ARG A 426 6.78 -14.60 11.68
C ARG A 426 6.23 -16.02 11.71
N ARG A 427 6.54 -16.76 12.77
CA ARG A 427 6.26 -18.20 12.86
C ARG A 427 4.79 -18.53 13.03
N THR A 428 4.04 -17.67 13.71
CA THR A 428 2.61 -17.82 13.96
C THR A 428 1.92 -16.45 13.88
N PRO A 429 0.57 -16.40 13.77
CA PRO A 429 -0.15 -15.13 13.80
C PRO A 429 0.04 -14.32 15.10
N GLN A 430 0.50 -14.92 16.20
CA GLN A 430 0.70 -14.24 17.49
C GLN A 430 2.10 -13.63 17.64
N ASP A 431 3.06 -14.10 16.83
CA ASP A 431 4.46 -13.66 16.92
C ASP A 431 4.70 -12.35 16.17
N GLY A 432 5.76 -11.65 16.55
CA GLY A 432 6.37 -10.60 15.72
C GLY A 432 7.13 -11.21 14.54
N TYR A 433 7.59 -10.35 13.63
CA TYR A 433 8.63 -10.76 12.68
C TYR A 433 9.96 -10.72 13.41
N HIS A 434 10.80 -11.74 13.22
CA HIS A 434 12.16 -11.77 13.76
C HIS A 434 13.16 -12.21 12.69
N ILE A 435 14.42 -11.81 12.87
CA ILE A 435 15.52 -12.17 11.97
C ILE A 435 16.06 -13.55 12.33
N TYR A 436 16.17 -14.39 11.32
CA TYR A 436 16.77 -15.72 11.39
C TYR A 436 17.95 -15.82 10.43
N ARG A 437 18.86 -16.75 10.72
CA ARG A 437 19.98 -17.12 9.87
C ARG A 437 20.00 -18.62 9.64
N ILE A 438 20.34 -19.05 8.43
CA ILE A 438 20.59 -20.45 8.07
C ILE A 438 21.77 -20.54 7.11
N ASN A 439 22.47 -21.67 7.08
CA ASN A 439 23.49 -21.91 6.07
C ASN A 439 22.82 -22.21 4.72
N ALA A 440 23.53 -21.93 3.62
CA ALA A 440 23.05 -22.16 2.25
C ALA A 440 22.80 -23.64 1.90
N ASP A 441 23.26 -24.56 2.76
CA ASP A 441 23.00 -26.00 2.67
C ASP A 441 21.79 -26.46 3.51
N GLY A 442 21.11 -25.53 4.20
CA GLY A 442 19.96 -25.81 5.07
C GLY A 442 20.31 -26.14 6.52
N SER A 443 21.59 -26.18 6.90
CA SER A 443 22.01 -26.43 8.27
C SER A 443 22.06 -25.14 9.12
N GLY A 444 22.14 -25.30 10.45
CA GLY A 444 22.47 -24.17 11.34
C GLY A 444 21.40 -23.09 11.52
N LEU A 445 20.11 -23.42 11.31
CA LEU A 445 18.99 -22.50 11.54
C LEU A 445 19.04 -21.90 12.97
N THR A 446 19.14 -20.58 13.05
CA THR A 446 19.29 -19.82 14.29
C THR A 446 18.39 -18.58 14.27
N GLN A 447 17.64 -18.33 15.35
CA GLN A 447 16.95 -17.05 15.57
C GLN A 447 17.92 -16.03 16.16
N LEU A 448 18.03 -14.86 15.55
CA LEU A 448 18.98 -13.81 15.97
C LEU A 448 18.33 -12.72 16.84
N THR A 449 17.02 -12.53 16.71
CA THR A 449 16.29 -11.49 17.44
C THR A 449 15.03 -12.04 18.11
N ASP A 450 14.62 -11.45 19.22
CA ASP A 450 13.37 -11.73 19.93
C ASP A 450 12.73 -10.43 20.46
N GLY A 451 11.55 -10.53 21.06
CA GLY A 451 10.89 -9.43 21.79
C GLY A 451 9.50 -9.07 21.28
N ALA A 452 8.85 -8.11 21.93
CA ALA A 452 7.50 -7.64 21.61
C ALA A 452 7.52 -6.52 20.54
N TRP A 453 8.20 -6.78 19.42
CA TRP A 453 8.35 -5.88 18.28
C TRP A 453 8.59 -6.69 17.00
N HIS A 454 8.58 -6.00 15.86
CA HIS A 454 8.90 -6.58 14.57
C HIS A 454 10.32 -6.19 14.17
N ASP A 455 11.14 -7.17 13.83
CA ASP A 455 12.46 -7.04 13.20
C ASP A 455 12.41 -7.69 11.81
N TYR A 456 12.63 -6.91 10.75
CA TYR A 456 12.42 -7.34 9.37
C TYR A 456 13.29 -6.60 8.35
N ASN A 457 13.24 -7.01 7.07
CA ASN A 457 14.02 -6.45 5.96
C ASN A 457 15.53 -6.35 6.26
N ALA A 458 16.15 -7.47 6.67
CA ALA A 458 17.57 -7.49 6.99
C ALA A 458 18.48 -7.59 5.76
N CYS A 459 19.67 -6.99 5.81
CA CYS A 459 20.73 -7.15 4.82
C CYS A 459 22.12 -7.27 5.47
N TRP A 460 23.04 -7.94 4.78
CA TRP A 460 24.41 -8.10 5.23
C TRP A 460 25.25 -6.82 5.04
N LEU A 461 26.03 -6.47 6.06
CA LEU A 461 27.01 -5.38 6.01
C LEU A 461 28.40 -5.89 5.57
N PRO A 462 29.28 -5.00 5.06
CA PRO A 462 30.62 -5.41 4.61
C PRO A 462 31.50 -6.04 5.70
N ASP A 463 31.30 -5.64 6.96
CA ASP A 463 32.02 -6.17 8.13
C ASP A 463 31.51 -7.53 8.61
N GLY A 464 30.46 -8.06 7.98
CA GLY A 464 29.77 -9.29 8.40
C GLY A 464 28.64 -9.04 9.40
N GLY A 465 28.43 -7.80 9.86
CA GLY A 465 27.24 -7.44 10.63
C GLY A 465 25.96 -7.46 9.81
N ILE A 466 24.84 -7.17 10.47
CA ILE A 466 23.51 -7.18 9.85
C ILE A 466 22.81 -5.85 10.11
N ALA A 467 22.31 -5.19 9.07
CA ALA A 467 21.39 -4.05 9.20
C ALA A 467 19.95 -4.50 8.95
N PHE A 468 18.98 -3.93 9.65
CA PHE A 468 17.57 -4.34 9.58
C PHE A 468 16.63 -3.24 10.08
N ILE A 469 15.36 -3.36 9.74
CA ILE A 469 14.30 -2.46 10.22
C ILE A 469 13.69 -3.04 11.49
N SER A 470 13.46 -2.19 12.50
CA SER A 470 12.87 -2.61 13.77
C SER A 470 11.87 -1.61 14.34
N THR A 471 10.75 -2.11 14.85
CA THR A 471 9.75 -1.30 15.59
C THR A 471 10.10 -1.12 17.06
N ARG A 472 11.24 -1.64 17.56
CA ARG A 472 11.63 -1.54 18.98
C ARG A 472 11.82 -0.11 19.51
N ALA A 473 11.86 0.88 18.62
CA ALA A 473 11.85 2.30 19.00
C ALA A 473 10.50 2.76 19.57
N GLN A 474 9.43 1.97 19.43
CA GLN A 474 8.07 2.29 19.89
C GLN A 474 7.55 3.64 19.38
N VAL A 475 7.86 3.93 18.11
CA VAL A 475 7.36 5.09 17.38
C VAL A 475 6.19 4.66 16.48
N PHE A 476 5.23 5.55 16.27
CA PHE A 476 4.01 5.26 15.51
C PHE A 476 3.81 6.30 14.41
N ALA A 477 3.27 5.87 13.26
CA ALA A 477 2.97 6.76 12.15
C ALA A 477 2.04 7.90 12.59
N LEU A 478 2.34 9.14 12.20
CA LEU A 478 1.63 10.31 12.71
C LEU A 478 0.15 10.36 12.28
N CYS A 479 -0.15 9.78 11.10
CA CYS A 479 -1.48 9.71 10.53
C CYS A 479 -2.23 8.39 10.78
N PHE A 480 -1.57 7.39 11.34
CA PHE A 480 -2.11 6.03 11.48
C PHE A 480 -1.79 5.39 12.83
N VAL A 481 -2.13 4.11 12.99
CA VAL A 481 -2.04 3.38 14.27
C VAL A 481 -0.92 2.36 14.32
N THR A 482 -0.28 2.08 13.19
CA THR A 482 0.74 1.03 13.08
C THR A 482 2.07 1.51 13.64
N PRO A 483 2.78 0.68 14.41
CA PRO A 483 4.15 0.98 14.81
C PRO A 483 5.03 1.13 13.57
N SER A 484 5.97 2.06 13.63
CA SER A 484 6.86 2.34 12.54
C SER A 484 8.25 1.79 12.81
N GLY A 485 8.84 1.18 11.78
CA GLY A 485 10.16 0.59 11.84
C GLY A 485 11.23 1.62 11.49
N VAL A 486 12.36 1.59 12.21
CA VAL A 486 13.55 2.41 11.91
C VAL A 486 14.79 1.53 11.75
N LEU A 487 15.84 2.06 11.14
CA LEU A 487 17.06 1.29 10.85
C LEU A 487 17.92 1.01 12.10
N TYR A 488 18.31 -0.27 12.26
CA TYR A 488 19.24 -0.79 13.27
C TYR A 488 20.37 -1.59 12.63
N ARG A 489 21.42 -1.86 13.42
CA ARG A 489 22.42 -2.88 13.14
C ARG A 489 22.62 -3.82 14.31
N MET A 490 23.19 -4.99 14.04
CA MET A 490 23.70 -5.95 15.02
C MET A 490 24.96 -6.65 14.48
N ASP A 491 25.66 -7.39 15.34
CA ASP A 491 26.70 -8.31 14.88
C ASP A 491 26.09 -9.57 14.22
N ALA A 492 26.93 -10.43 13.63
CA ALA A 492 26.50 -11.62 12.89
C ALA A 492 25.79 -12.67 13.79
N GLU A 493 26.02 -12.60 15.10
CA GLU A 493 25.50 -13.49 16.12
C GLU A 493 24.22 -12.96 16.81
N GLY A 494 23.76 -11.76 16.43
CA GLY A 494 22.55 -11.13 16.97
C GLY A 494 22.78 -10.22 18.19
N GLY A 495 24.02 -10.09 18.65
CA GLY A 495 24.43 -9.19 19.71
C GLY A 495 24.63 -7.74 19.26
N ASN A 496 24.93 -6.86 20.22
CA ASN A 496 25.30 -5.44 19.96
C ASN A 496 24.29 -4.65 19.11
N VAL A 497 23.00 -4.96 19.29
CA VAL A 497 21.90 -4.28 18.61
C VAL A 497 21.95 -2.77 18.89
N THR A 498 22.09 -1.98 17.82
CA THR A 498 22.28 -0.52 17.92
C THR A 498 21.41 0.21 16.91
N LYS A 499 20.73 1.27 17.36
CA LYS A 499 19.92 2.14 16.49
C LYS A 499 20.84 2.96 15.58
N LEU A 500 20.55 2.98 14.28
CA LEU A 500 21.25 3.79 13.30
C LEU A 500 20.48 5.03 12.92
N SER A 501 19.16 4.92 12.75
CA SER A 501 18.29 6.02 12.33
C SER A 501 17.52 6.61 13.51
N ALA A 502 17.50 7.94 13.59
CA ALA A 502 16.63 8.67 14.53
C ALA A 502 15.31 9.12 13.88
N ASN A 503 14.90 8.48 12.78
CA ASN A 503 13.62 8.77 12.15
C ASN A 503 12.47 8.61 13.17
N TYR A 504 11.52 9.52 13.11
CA TYR A 504 10.35 9.56 13.99
C TYR A 504 9.07 9.09 13.28
N VAL A 505 9.21 8.64 12.03
CA VAL A 505 8.16 8.00 11.24
C VAL A 505 8.66 6.63 10.79
N ASN A 506 8.99 6.37 9.51
CA ASN A 506 9.33 5.02 9.05
C ASN A 506 10.53 4.95 8.06
N ASP A 507 11.37 3.92 8.20
CA ASP A 507 12.43 3.53 7.27
C ASP A 507 12.09 2.19 6.57
N PHE A 508 12.65 1.95 5.38
CA PHE A 508 12.32 0.77 4.58
C PHE A 508 13.56 0.12 3.95
N THR A 509 13.52 -1.22 3.86
CA THR A 509 14.31 -2.05 2.92
C THR A 509 15.77 -1.62 2.71
N PRO A 510 16.64 -1.77 3.71
CA PRO A 510 18.06 -1.42 3.56
C PRO A 510 18.80 -2.39 2.61
N SER A 511 19.77 -1.86 1.87
CA SER A 511 20.77 -2.59 1.09
C SER A 511 22.13 -1.89 1.16
N VAL A 512 23.19 -2.47 0.60
CA VAL A 512 24.54 -1.90 0.67
C VAL A 512 25.01 -1.46 -0.72
N LEU A 513 25.54 -0.23 -0.80
CA LEU A 513 26.16 0.34 -1.99
C LEU A 513 27.59 -0.19 -2.19
N PRO A 514 28.16 -0.10 -3.41
CA PRO A 514 29.53 -0.53 -3.68
C PRO A 514 30.60 0.20 -2.85
N ASP A 515 30.29 1.36 -2.29
CA ASP A 515 31.18 2.13 -1.41
C ASP A 515 31.05 1.76 0.08
N GLY A 516 30.21 0.78 0.42
CA GLY A 516 30.02 0.28 1.78
C GLY A 516 28.94 1.00 2.59
N ARG A 517 28.34 2.09 2.05
CA ARG A 517 27.21 2.77 2.71
C ARG A 517 25.93 1.95 2.60
N ILE A 518 25.04 2.09 3.58
CA ILE A 518 23.69 1.54 3.54
C ILE A 518 22.81 2.48 2.72
N LEU A 519 22.14 1.97 1.69
CA LEU A 519 21.05 2.59 0.95
C LEU A 519 19.71 2.11 1.52
N TYR A 520 18.78 3.01 1.78
CA TYR A 520 17.47 2.65 2.31
C TYR A 520 16.45 3.74 1.94
N SER A 521 15.16 3.44 2.10
CA SER A 521 14.13 4.46 1.93
C SER A 521 13.71 5.06 3.27
N ARG A 522 13.40 6.34 3.27
CA ARG A 522 13.01 7.10 4.46
C ARG A 522 11.76 7.92 4.19
N TRP A 523 10.78 7.78 5.07
CA TRP A 523 9.62 8.66 5.12
C TRP A 523 9.93 9.92 5.94
N GLU A 524 9.42 11.07 5.51
CA GLU A 524 9.77 12.39 6.02
C GLU A 524 8.52 13.29 6.17
N TYR A 525 8.37 13.95 7.32
CA TYR A 525 7.18 14.75 7.67
C TYR A 525 7.47 16.20 8.02
N VAL A 526 8.73 16.67 8.00
CA VAL A 526 9.06 18.05 8.41
C VAL A 526 8.33 19.06 7.53
N ASP A 527 7.21 19.55 8.07
CA ASP A 527 6.24 20.42 7.43
C ASP A 527 5.82 19.94 6.02
N LYS A 528 5.59 18.62 5.82
CA LYS A 528 5.15 18.03 4.54
C LYS A 528 3.89 17.16 4.71
N PRO A 529 3.04 17.05 3.65
CA PRO A 529 1.95 16.07 3.64
C PRO A 529 2.40 14.62 3.72
N ALA A 530 1.50 13.74 4.15
CA ALA A 530 1.80 12.35 4.49
C ALA A 530 2.12 11.46 3.29
N ILE A 531 1.50 11.73 2.13
CA ILE A 531 1.45 10.78 1.02
C ILE A 531 2.79 10.68 0.27
N PRO A 532 3.26 11.72 -0.46
CA PRO A 532 4.54 11.62 -1.15
C PRO A 532 5.72 11.66 -0.16
N ILE A 533 6.93 11.36 -0.64
CA ILE A 533 8.22 11.51 0.08
C ILE A 533 8.64 10.29 0.93
N GLN A 534 8.50 9.08 0.38
CA GLN A 534 9.30 7.93 0.82
C GLN A 534 10.50 7.78 -0.12
N SER A 535 11.52 8.59 0.15
CA SER A 535 12.67 8.86 -0.73
C SER A 535 13.89 8.02 -0.37
N LEU A 536 14.91 7.98 -1.23
CA LEU A 536 16.12 7.19 -1.03
C LEU A 536 17.20 7.98 -0.28
N TRP A 537 17.84 7.34 0.70
CA TRP A 537 18.85 7.89 1.59
C TRP A 537 20.04 6.95 1.74
N THR A 538 21.19 7.52 2.09
CA THR A 538 22.39 6.78 2.47
C THR A 538 22.84 7.12 3.87
N ILE A 539 23.38 6.13 4.57
CA ILE A 539 23.99 6.26 5.89
C ILE A 539 25.17 5.29 6.01
N ASN A 540 26.19 5.63 6.78
CA ASN A 540 27.30 4.71 7.04
C ASN A 540 26.84 3.54 7.94
N PRO A 541 27.53 2.39 7.92
CA PRO A 541 27.19 1.26 8.78
C PRO A 541 27.21 1.57 10.28
N ASP A 542 27.85 2.64 10.76
CA ASP A 542 27.79 3.06 12.17
C ASP A 542 26.68 4.09 12.48
N GLY A 543 25.94 4.52 11.47
CA GLY A 543 24.87 5.51 11.58
C GLY A 543 25.30 6.94 11.28
N THR A 544 26.59 7.19 11.01
CA THR A 544 27.11 8.52 10.64
C THR A 544 26.85 8.83 9.16
N GLY A 545 27.08 10.07 8.74
CA GLY A 545 27.13 10.43 7.32
C GLY A 545 25.78 10.35 6.60
N LEU A 546 24.68 10.57 7.34
CA LEU A 546 23.33 10.61 6.76
C LEU A 546 23.26 11.63 5.62
N SER A 547 22.81 11.19 4.45
CA SER A 547 22.64 12.03 3.27
C SER A 547 21.50 11.53 2.39
N VAL A 548 20.82 12.45 1.72
CA VAL A 548 19.85 12.12 0.67
C VAL A 548 20.58 11.45 -0.50
N PHE A 549 19.97 10.41 -1.07
CA PHE A 549 20.38 9.80 -2.33
C PHE A 549 19.56 10.36 -3.49
N TYR A 550 18.22 10.26 -3.40
CA TYR A 550 17.29 10.72 -4.43
C TYR A 550 15.87 10.91 -3.86
N GLY A 551 15.15 11.94 -4.31
CA GLY A 551 13.68 11.98 -4.21
C GLY A 551 13.06 12.81 -3.08
N ASN A 552 13.82 13.61 -2.33
CA ASN A 552 13.26 14.39 -1.19
C ASN A 552 12.31 15.54 -1.61
N ARG A 553 12.19 15.80 -2.93
CA ARG A 553 11.23 16.72 -3.56
C ARG A 553 10.52 16.08 -4.77
N VAL A 554 10.34 14.76 -4.74
CA VAL A 554 9.59 14.02 -5.76
C VAL A 554 8.18 13.77 -5.25
N LEU A 555 7.16 14.13 -6.04
CA LEU A 555 5.75 13.91 -5.75
C LEU A 555 5.26 12.57 -6.30
N SER A 556 5.75 12.14 -7.46
CA SER A 556 5.38 10.87 -8.09
C SER A 556 6.61 10.15 -8.67
N PRO A 557 6.78 8.83 -8.44
CA PRO A 557 5.98 8.00 -7.55
C PRO A 557 6.09 8.45 -6.08
N ALA A 558 5.13 8.07 -5.23
CA ALA A 558 5.13 8.44 -3.82
C ALA A 558 6.28 7.74 -3.07
N THR A 559 6.52 6.48 -3.43
CA THR A 559 7.43 5.57 -2.73
C THR A 559 8.46 4.95 -3.66
N PHE A 560 9.72 5.01 -3.24
CA PHE A 560 10.81 4.18 -3.72
C PHE A 560 11.12 3.14 -2.64
N VAL A 561 11.11 1.84 -2.96
CA VAL A 561 11.42 0.76 -2.00
C VAL A 561 12.21 -0.35 -2.67
N GLU A 562 12.81 -1.22 -1.85
CA GLU A 562 13.61 -2.37 -2.28
C GLU A 562 14.80 -1.98 -3.17
N ALA A 563 15.35 -0.79 -2.93
CA ALA A 563 16.39 -0.21 -3.76
C ALA A 563 17.72 -0.96 -3.59
N ARG A 564 18.36 -1.35 -4.70
CA ARG A 564 19.64 -2.08 -4.74
C ARG A 564 20.58 -1.51 -5.79
N ALA A 565 21.87 -1.45 -5.48
CA ALA A 565 22.88 -1.02 -6.44
C ALA A 565 23.05 -2.04 -7.59
N MET A 566 23.13 -1.55 -8.82
CA MET A 566 23.40 -2.39 -10.00
C MET A 566 24.93 -2.62 -10.14
N PRO A 567 25.42 -3.87 -10.12
CA PRO A 567 26.85 -4.18 -10.16
C PRO A 567 27.58 -3.51 -11.34
N GLY A 568 28.78 -2.99 -11.07
CA GLY A 568 29.63 -2.35 -12.09
C GLY A 568 29.16 -0.96 -12.55
N THR A 569 28.14 -0.38 -11.92
CA THR A 569 27.57 0.93 -12.31
C THR A 569 27.31 1.84 -11.10
N SER A 570 26.94 3.09 -11.34
CA SER A 570 26.44 4.04 -10.32
C SER A 570 24.92 3.97 -10.12
N ARG A 571 24.23 3.07 -10.83
CA ARG A 571 22.76 3.03 -10.93
C ARG A 571 22.15 2.22 -9.80
N VAL A 572 20.92 2.56 -9.43
CA VAL A 572 20.13 1.86 -8.41
C VAL A 572 18.83 1.38 -9.01
N LEU A 573 18.54 0.09 -8.89
CA LEU A 573 17.26 -0.53 -9.25
C LEU A 573 16.30 -0.45 -8.06
N THR A 574 15.01 -0.18 -8.27
CA THR A 574 14.03 0.00 -7.19
C THR A 574 12.59 -0.28 -7.65
N THR A 575 11.74 -0.66 -6.71
CA THR A 575 10.28 -0.70 -6.87
C THR A 575 9.70 0.70 -6.71
N LEU A 576 8.87 1.11 -7.67
CA LEU A 576 8.17 2.41 -7.73
C LEU A 576 6.69 2.19 -7.41
N THR A 577 6.20 2.70 -6.29
CA THR A 577 4.81 2.44 -5.85
C THR A 577 4.17 3.63 -5.12
N ALA A 578 2.89 3.48 -4.81
CA ALA A 578 2.08 4.40 -4.01
C ALA A 578 2.46 4.37 -2.51
N HIS A 579 1.88 5.29 -1.74
CA HIS A 579 1.93 5.27 -0.28
C HIS A 579 0.85 4.35 0.29
N ASN A 580 -0.38 4.50 -0.21
CA ASN A 580 -1.52 3.64 0.07
C ASN A 580 -1.50 2.47 -0.92
N GLY A 581 -1.39 1.25 -0.39
CA GLY A 581 -1.33 0.03 -1.18
C GLY A 581 -0.16 -0.88 -0.80
N PRO A 582 -0.08 -2.03 -1.48
CA PRO A 582 0.93 -3.05 -1.21
C PRO A 582 2.33 -2.62 -1.62
N ILE A 583 3.36 -3.33 -1.14
CA ILE A 583 4.77 -3.16 -1.54
C ILE A 583 5.00 -3.75 -2.93
N ARG A 584 4.22 -3.31 -3.93
CA ARG A 584 4.38 -3.68 -5.34
C ARG A 584 3.95 -2.53 -6.24
N GLY A 585 4.54 -2.47 -7.43
CA GLY A 585 4.34 -1.36 -8.33
C GLY A 585 5.04 -1.56 -9.67
N GLY A 586 5.58 -0.47 -10.20
CA GLY A 586 6.49 -0.50 -11.34
C GLY A 586 7.93 -0.79 -10.91
N VAL A 587 8.78 -1.08 -11.88
CA VAL A 587 10.23 -1.24 -11.67
C VAL A 587 10.95 -0.09 -12.34
N GLY A 588 11.89 0.54 -11.65
CA GLY A 588 12.67 1.62 -12.23
C GLY A 588 14.13 1.64 -11.81
N VAL A 589 14.90 2.44 -12.55
CA VAL A 589 16.31 2.71 -12.28
C VAL A 589 16.51 4.18 -11.96
N ILE A 590 17.32 4.44 -10.94
CA ILE A 590 17.69 5.78 -10.47
C ILE A 590 19.13 6.08 -10.84
N GLU A 591 19.31 7.17 -11.57
CA GLU A 591 20.59 7.67 -12.06
C GLU A 591 20.85 9.08 -11.50
N ARG A 592 21.47 9.12 -10.32
CA ARG A 592 21.65 10.35 -9.53
C ARG A 592 22.42 11.45 -10.28
N GLU A 593 23.28 11.12 -11.24
CA GLU A 593 24.06 12.09 -12.01
C GLU A 593 23.20 13.13 -12.73
N TRP A 594 21.93 12.78 -13.02
CA TRP A 594 20.99 13.67 -13.68
C TRP A 594 20.30 14.66 -12.74
N GLY A 595 20.50 14.52 -11.43
CA GLY A 595 20.00 15.40 -10.38
C GLY A 595 19.17 14.64 -9.34
N VAL A 596 19.29 15.03 -8.07
CA VAL A 596 18.71 14.31 -6.91
C VAL A 596 17.18 14.40 -6.78
N ASN A 597 16.48 15.08 -7.70
CA ASN A 597 15.01 15.13 -7.79
C ASN A 597 14.52 15.19 -9.25
N ALA A 598 15.39 14.95 -10.24
CA ALA A 598 15.08 15.22 -11.64
C ALA A 598 14.26 14.08 -12.26
N GLN A 599 13.20 14.38 -13.02
CA GLN A 599 12.41 13.37 -13.73
C GLN A 599 13.27 12.41 -14.56
N ARG A 600 14.24 12.96 -15.29
CA ARG A 600 15.18 12.21 -16.14
C ARG A 600 16.12 11.27 -15.38
N ALA A 601 16.22 11.40 -14.06
CA ALA A 601 16.96 10.45 -13.24
C ALA A 601 16.19 9.15 -13.01
N ILE A 602 14.90 9.09 -13.37
CA ILE A 602 14.06 7.89 -13.26
C ILE A 602 13.85 7.29 -14.64
N THR A 603 14.33 6.07 -14.85
CA THR A 603 13.99 5.24 -16.00
C THR A 603 12.93 4.22 -15.57
N ASN A 604 11.72 4.31 -16.13
CA ASN A 604 10.63 3.34 -15.88
C ASN A 604 10.80 2.11 -16.78
N LEU A 605 11.12 0.95 -16.21
CA LEU A 605 11.31 -0.31 -16.92
C LEU A 605 9.99 -1.04 -17.19
N THR A 606 8.90 -0.56 -16.60
CA THR A 606 7.53 -1.08 -16.76
C THR A 606 6.63 0.04 -17.28
N PRO A 607 6.77 0.45 -18.56
CA PRO A 607 6.14 1.66 -19.10
C PRO A 607 4.62 1.59 -19.19
N ASN A 608 4.02 0.41 -19.04
CA ASN A 608 2.57 0.22 -18.92
C ASN A 608 2.02 0.62 -17.54
N ILE A 609 2.89 0.85 -16.56
CA ILE A 609 2.53 1.36 -15.24
C ILE A 609 2.82 2.85 -15.24
N ASP A 610 1.78 3.66 -15.09
CA ASP A 610 1.91 5.10 -14.95
C ASP A 610 2.52 5.44 -13.58
N ILE A 611 3.75 5.93 -13.60
CA ILE A 611 4.48 6.38 -12.41
C ILE A 611 4.30 7.88 -12.14
N GLY A 612 3.53 8.57 -12.98
CA GLY A 612 3.31 10.01 -12.93
C GLY A 612 4.58 10.83 -13.15
N ARG A 613 4.53 12.09 -12.71
CA ARG A 613 5.64 13.03 -12.81
C ARG A 613 6.16 13.47 -11.45
N VAL A 614 7.47 13.69 -11.35
CA VAL A 614 8.13 14.09 -10.10
C VAL A 614 7.61 15.39 -9.50
N ASP A 615 6.95 16.24 -10.29
CA ASP A 615 6.45 17.56 -9.90
C ASP A 615 4.92 17.66 -9.88
N GLN A 616 4.19 16.54 -9.99
CA GLN A 616 2.72 16.55 -10.09
C GLN A 616 2.03 15.48 -9.23
N GLY A 617 0.85 15.83 -8.71
CA GLY A 617 0.00 14.95 -7.93
C GLY A 617 0.61 14.57 -6.60
N SER A 618 0.32 13.35 -6.14
CA SER A 618 0.81 12.79 -4.88
C SER A 618 1.50 11.44 -5.04
N GLY A 619 1.57 10.91 -6.27
CA GLY A 619 2.14 9.59 -6.55
C GLY A 619 1.35 8.39 -6.01
N ASN A 620 0.20 8.61 -5.37
CA ASN A 620 -0.59 7.56 -4.74
C ASN A 620 -1.40 6.69 -5.72
N HIS A 621 -1.43 7.05 -7.00
CA HIS A 621 -2.12 6.30 -8.05
C HIS A 621 -1.28 5.14 -8.59
N VAL A 622 0.02 5.11 -8.29
CA VAL A 622 0.94 4.13 -8.88
C VAL A 622 0.64 2.74 -8.34
N GLN A 623 0.18 1.86 -9.23
CA GLN A 623 -0.19 0.48 -8.91
C GLN A 623 0.46 -0.47 -9.92
N GLY A 624 0.87 -1.65 -9.46
CA GLY A 624 1.51 -2.63 -10.33
C GLY A 624 1.75 -3.96 -9.64
N PRO A 625 2.14 -5.00 -10.41
CA PRO A 625 2.28 -6.36 -9.94
C PRO A 625 3.67 -6.70 -9.42
N PHE A 626 4.66 -5.82 -9.63
CA PHE A 626 6.07 -6.16 -9.46
C PHE A 626 6.60 -5.78 -8.07
N GLU A 627 7.33 -6.69 -7.44
CA GLU A 627 8.03 -6.50 -6.17
C GLU A 627 9.36 -7.25 -6.13
N GLY A 628 10.25 -6.83 -5.24
CA GLY A 628 11.54 -7.45 -4.97
C GLY A 628 12.52 -7.50 -6.14
N PRO A 629 12.77 -6.39 -6.88
CA PRO A 629 13.73 -6.40 -7.98
C PRO A 629 15.17 -6.60 -7.45
N VAL A 630 15.91 -7.54 -8.03
CA VAL A 630 17.29 -7.88 -7.66
C VAL A 630 18.20 -7.80 -8.89
N PRO A 631 19.21 -6.92 -8.92
CA PRO A 631 20.12 -6.84 -10.05
C PRO A 631 21.04 -8.05 -10.12
N ILE A 632 21.24 -8.60 -11.32
CA ILE A 632 22.21 -9.68 -11.61
C ILE A 632 23.55 -9.07 -11.99
N ASP A 633 23.51 -8.03 -12.81
CA ASP A 633 24.64 -7.27 -13.34
C ASP A 633 24.18 -5.83 -13.68
N GLY A 634 24.97 -5.11 -14.47
CA GLY A 634 24.68 -3.74 -14.86
C GLY A 634 23.49 -3.57 -15.81
N GLU A 635 22.96 -4.65 -16.41
CA GLU A 635 21.92 -4.60 -17.47
C GLU A 635 20.70 -5.47 -17.17
N ARG A 636 20.85 -6.52 -16.36
CA ARG A 636 19.82 -7.53 -16.11
C ARG A 636 19.42 -7.61 -14.65
N PHE A 637 18.16 -7.93 -14.40
CA PHE A 637 17.59 -8.07 -13.06
C PHE A 637 16.52 -9.16 -12.98
N LEU A 638 16.33 -9.70 -11.78
CA LEU A 638 15.20 -10.57 -11.43
C LEU A 638 14.11 -9.74 -10.75
N VAL A 639 12.85 -10.14 -10.88
CA VAL A 639 11.73 -9.53 -10.15
C VAL A 639 10.59 -10.54 -10.00
N SER A 640 9.79 -10.41 -8.93
CA SER A 640 8.52 -11.15 -8.82
C SER A 640 7.39 -10.33 -9.42
N GLY A 641 6.61 -10.92 -10.32
CA GLY A 641 5.36 -10.37 -10.85
C GLY A 641 4.20 -11.31 -10.53
N LYS A 642 3.28 -10.89 -9.65
CA LYS A 642 2.17 -11.74 -9.16
C LYS A 642 2.59 -13.12 -8.63
N GLY A 643 3.80 -13.21 -8.07
CA GLY A 643 4.36 -14.45 -7.52
C GLY A 643 5.11 -15.32 -8.53
N SER A 644 5.22 -14.92 -9.79
CA SER A 644 6.09 -15.56 -10.78
C SER A 644 7.42 -14.80 -10.86
N ILE A 645 8.53 -15.50 -11.04
CA ILE A 645 9.86 -14.88 -11.18
C ILE A 645 10.15 -14.61 -12.65
N TYR A 646 10.54 -13.38 -12.96
CA TYR A 646 10.94 -12.93 -14.29
C TYR A 646 12.39 -12.44 -14.30
N LEU A 647 13.04 -12.62 -15.45
CA LEU A 647 14.28 -11.94 -15.83
C LEU A 647 13.91 -10.75 -16.73
N GLY A 648 14.36 -9.56 -16.35
CA GLY A 648 14.19 -8.33 -17.12
C GLY A 648 15.53 -7.69 -17.51
N THR A 649 15.51 -6.82 -18.52
CA THR A 649 16.66 -5.99 -18.92
C THR A 649 16.31 -4.50 -18.96
N LEU A 650 17.31 -3.64 -18.99
CA LEU A 650 17.11 -2.17 -19.10
C LEU A 650 16.46 -1.76 -20.43
N GLU A 651 16.59 -2.59 -21.46
CA GLU A 651 15.98 -2.40 -22.78
C GLU A 651 14.51 -2.82 -22.83
N GLY A 652 13.96 -3.32 -21.71
CA GLY A 652 12.56 -3.74 -21.61
C GLY A 652 12.30 -5.13 -22.19
N GLN A 653 13.31 -6.00 -22.25
CA GLN A 653 13.16 -7.41 -22.60
C GLN A 653 12.82 -8.22 -21.34
N TRP A 654 11.98 -9.25 -21.50
CA TRP A 654 11.47 -10.06 -20.40
C TRP A 654 11.52 -11.56 -20.73
N ALA A 655 11.73 -12.40 -19.73
CA ALA A 655 11.61 -13.84 -19.85
C ALA A 655 11.15 -14.45 -18.53
N LEU A 656 10.29 -15.47 -18.60
CA LEU A 656 9.86 -16.20 -17.41
C LEU A 656 11.00 -17.08 -16.89
N VAL A 657 11.33 -16.93 -15.61
CA VAL A 657 12.28 -17.81 -14.90
C VAL A 657 11.54 -18.94 -14.22
N LYS A 658 10.47 -18.64 -13.48
CA LYS A 658 9.65 -19.65 -12.82
C LYS A 658 8.24 -19.13 -12.61
N ALA A 659 7.25 -19.86 -13.12
CA ALA A 659 5.85 -19.55 -12.83
C ALA A 659 5.52 -19.82 -11.36
N ARG A 660 4.60 -19.03 -10.79
CA ARG A 660 3.94 -19.40 -9.55
C ARG A 660 3.20 -20.72 -9.72
N ASP A 661 3.08 -21.47 -8.64
CA ASP A 661 2.35 -22.73 -8.60
C ASP A 661 1.30 -22.67 -7.48
N GLY A 662 0.02 -22.72 -7.88
CA GLY A 662 -1.12 -22.55 -7.00
C GLY A 662 -1.27 -21.12 -6.45
N GLN A 663 -1.74 -21.02 -5.20
CA GLN A 663 -2.04 -19.73 -4.54
C GLN A 663 -0.81 -19.08 -3.90
N LEU A 664 0.26 -19.83 -3.68
CA LEU A 664 1.51 -19.32 -3.10
C LEU A 664 2.43 -18.83 -4.22
N GLY A 665 2.81 -17.55 -4.14
CA GLY A 665 3.78 -16.94 -5.03
C GLY A 665 5.22 -17.13 -4.57
N LEU A 666 6.15 -16.89 -5.49
CA LEU A 666 7.60 -16.83 -5.28
C LEU A 666 8.03 -15.36 -5.24
N TYR A 667 8.76 -14.97 -4.20
CA TYR A 667 9.16 -13.59 -3.91
C TYR A 667 10.64 -13.53 -3.50
N ASN A 668 11.21 -12.33 -3.53
CA ASN A 668 12.62 -12.07 -3.19
C ASN A 668 13.61 -13.00 -3.93
N PRO A 669 13.66 -12.98 -5.29
CA PRO A 669 14.52 -13.86 -6.07
C PRO A 669 16.00 -13.43 -5.96
N VAL A 670 16.71 -13.93 -4.94
CA VAL A 670 18.11 -13.58 -4.67
C VAL A 670 19.05 -14.68 -5.19
N PRO A 671 19.99 -14.40 -6.11
CA PRO A 671 20.97 -15.38 -6.54
C PRO A 671 21.79 -15.94 -5.36
N LEU A 672 21.84 -17.26 -5.22
CA LEU A 672 22.58 -17.93 -4.14
C LEU A 672 24.01 -18.22 -4.61
N ARG A 673 24.85 -17.17 -4.61
CA ARG A 673 26.25 -17.23 -5.04
C ARG A 673 27.12 -16.24 -4.25
N PRO A 674 28.47 -16.42 -4.24
CA PRO A 674 29.38 -15.36 -3.83
C PRO A 674 29.21 -14.11 -4.68
N ARG A 675 29.39 -12.94 -4.06
CA ARG A 675 29.37 -11.62 -4.69
C ARG A 675 30.54 -10.77 -4.18
N GLU A 676 30.90 -9.74 -4.95
CA GLU A 676 31.94 -8.81 -4.52
C GLU A 676 31.53 -8.12 -3.22
N ARG A 677 32.39 -8.22 -2.21
CA ARG A 677 32.19 -7.58 -0.91
C ARG A 677 32.64 -6.12 -0.98
N PRO A 678 31.78 -5.13 -0.69
CA PRO A 678 32.18 -3.74 -0.63
C PRO A 678 33.29 -3.50 0.41
N PRO A 679 34.01 -2.37 0.35
CA PRO A 679 34.96 -2.01 1.38
C PRO A 679 34.31 -1.93 2.76
N VAL A 680 35.01 -2.43 3.79
CA VAL A 680 34.62 -2.22 5.18
C VAL A 680 34.97 -0.78 5.55
N MET A 681 33.94 -0.01 5.91
CA MET A 681 34.15 1.34 6.46
C MET A 681 34.62 1.21 7.91
N GLU A 682 35.72 1.89 8.26
CA GLU A 682 36.15 1.97 9.66
C GLU A 682 35.09 2.71 10.48
N THR A 683 34.79 2.18 11.66
CA THR A 683 33.78 2.74 12.56
C THR A 683 34.42 3.02 13.91
N ALA A 684 34.17 4.22 14.46
CA ALA A 684 34.68 4.63 15.77
C ALA A 684 33.55 5.24 16.61
N ARG A 685 32.36 4.63 16.56
CA ARG A 685 31.18 5.11 17.27
C ARG A 685 31.36 4.98 18.78
N PRO A 686 31.34 6.08 19.55
CA PRO A 686 31.22 6.04 21.01
C PRO A 686 29.83 5.48 21.42
N LYS A 687 29.75 4.85 22.59
CA LYS A 687 28.45 4.40 23.13
C LYS A 687 27.49 5.59 23.27
N ALA A 688 26.25 5.41 22.82
CA ALA A 688 25.21 6.40 22.96
C ALA A 688 24.82 6.61 24.43
N THR A 689 24.72 7.88 24.85
CA THR A 689 24.25 8.33 26.16
C THR A 689 23.20 9.42 25.97
N ALA A 690 22.32 9.63 26.95
CA ALA A 690 21.31 10.70 26.87
C ALA A 690 21.89 12.12 26.70
N GLU A 691 23.13 12.32 27.16
CA GLU A 691 23.89 13.58 27.05
C GLU A 691 24.84 13.60 25.85
N ALA A 692 24.77 12.59 24.98
CA ALA A 692 25.66 12.52 23.83
C ALA A 692 25.45 13.72 22.90
N LYS A 693 26.56 14.32 22.48
CA LYS A 693 26.58 15.44 21.55
C LYS A 693 27.25 15.05 20.25
N ALA A 694 26.89 15.76 19.20
CA ALA A 694 27.58 15.78 17.92
C ALA A 694 27.97 17.23 17.58
N THR A 695 28.82 17.40 16.57
CA THR A 695 29.29 18.71 16.14
C THR A 695 28.86 18.99 14.70
N VAL A 696 28.34 20.20 14.47
CA VAL A 696 27.90 20.69 13.16
C VAL A 696 28.74 21.87 12.75
N PHE A 697 29.19 21.90 11.49
CA PHE A 697 29.81 23.08 10.88
C PHE A 697 29.11 23.47 9.57
N LEU A 698 28.85 24.75 9.40
CA LEU A 698 28.26 25.36 8.21
C LEU A 698 29.30 26.32 7.63
N LEU A 699 29.70 26.11 6.38
CA LEU A 699 30.78 26.90 5.77
C LEU A 699 30.33 28.32 5.40
N ASP A 700 29.17 28.47 4.75
CA ASP A 700 28.60 29.77 4.40
C ASP A 700 27.08 29.64 4.21
N VAL A 701 26.30 30.12 5.19
CA VAL A 701 24.83 30.06 5.18
C VAL A 701 24.20 30.67 3.92
N TYR A 702 24.85 31.63 3.26
CA TYR A 702 24.30 32.33 2.11
C TYR A 702 24.38 31.51 0.80
N ARG A 703 25.16 30.43 0.79
CA ARG A 703 25.19 29.47 -0.33
C ARG A 703 23.86 28.72 -0.37
N GLY A 704 23.01 29.08 -1.32
CA GLY A 704 21.64 28.55 -1.46
C GLY A 704 20.54 29.51 -0.99
N LEU A 705 20.89 30.63 -0.35
CA LEU A 705 19.93 31.68 0.04
C LEU A 705 20.02 32.95 -0.81
N GLU A 706 21.16 33.21 -1.44
CA GLU A 706 21.32 34.33 -2.38
C GLU A 706 20.57 34.07 -3.70
N PRO A 707 19.99 35.12 -4.33
CA PRO A 707 20.01 36.53 -3.92
C PRO A 707 18.88 36.95 -2.95
N GLN A 708 17.95 36.06 -2.60
CA GLN A 708 16.75 36.39 -1.81
C GLN A 708 17.09 36.87 -0.39
N VAL A 709 18.13 36.30 0.22
CA VAL A 709 18.66 36.71 1.52
C VAL A 709 20.01 37.38 1.33
N GLN A 710 20.14 38.61 1.81
CA GLN A 710 21.37 39.41 1.68
C GLN A 710 22.39 39.02 2.73
N ARG A 711 23.68 39.04 2.35
CA ARG A 711 24.79 38.80 3.28
C ARG A 711 24.73 39.74 4.48
N GLY A 712 24.92 39.16 5.66
CA GLY A 712 24.81 39.83 6.94
C GLY A 712 23.40 39.82 7.56
N GLN A 713 22.35 39.42 6.84
CA GLN A 713 21.00 39.33 7.42
C GLN A 713 20.86 38.18 8.42
N VAL A 714 21.42 37.01 8.12
CA VAL A 714 21.42 35.86 9.05
C VAL A 714 22.35 36.15 10.22
N LYS A 715 21.81 36.13 11.44
CA LYS A 715 22.53 36.35 12.71
C LYS A 715 22.67 35.09 13.54
N GLN A 716 21.69 34.19 13.48
CA GLN A 716 21.67 32.99 14.30
C GLN A 716 21.15 31.79 13.50
N ILE A 717 21.54 30.58 13.91
CA ILE A 717 20.87 29.34 13.54
C ILE A 717 20.09 28.83 14.75
N ALA A 718 18.83 28.46 14.57
CA ALA A 718 18.08 27.69 15.56
C ALA A 718 18.21 26.20 15.33
N VAL A 719 18.34 25.42 16.41
CA VAL A 719 18.37 23.95 16.38
C VAL A 719 17.06 23.42 16.94
N ILE A 720 16.32 22.67 16.12
CA ILE A 720 14.94 22.25 16.42
C ILE A 720 14.82 20.74 16.26
N GLU A 721 14.08 20.09 17.16
CA GLU A 721 13.78 18.64 17.12
C GLU A 721 12.29 18.43 16.79
N GLU A 722 12.01 17.46 15.90
CA GLU A 722 10.67 16.90 15.72
C GLU A 722 10.44 15.77 16.74
N LEU A 723 9.44 15.90 17.60
CA LEU A 723 9.20 14.87 18.61
C LEU A 723 8.52 13.66 17.98
N ALA A 724 8.99 12.46 18.35
CA ALA A 724 8.39 11.21 17.90
C ALA A 724 7.08 10.89 18.64
N LYS A 725 6.14 10.24 17.96
CA LYS A 725 4.87 9.81 18.55
C LYS A 725 5.04 8.48 19.30
N PRO A 726 4.90 8.45 20.64
CA PRO A 726 5.14 7.25 21.43
C PRO A 726 3.84 6.55 21.88
N VAL A 727 2.69 6.94 21.32
CA VAL A 727 1.35 6.48 21.72
C VAL A 727 0.54 6.03 20.51
N ARG A 728 -0.25 4.97 20.69
CA ARG A 728 -1.13 4.39 19.67
C ARG A 728 -2.55 4.90 19.83
N THR A 729 -3.05 5.66 18.86
CA THR A 729 -4.37 6.33 18.95
C THR A 729 -5.25 6.07 17.73
N ALA A 730 -6.42 5.47 17.95
CA ALA A 730 -7.33 5.04 16.88
C ALA A 730 -8.34 6.10 16.43
N VAL A 731 -8.48 7.22 17.15
CA VAL A 731 -9.45 8.27 16.80
C VAL A 731 -8.77 9.37 15.98
N LEU A 732 -9.34 9.64 14.80
CA LEU A 732 -8.80 10.61 13.86
C LEU A 732 -9.16 12.03 14.28
N GLY A 733 -8.20 12.95 14.19
CA GLY A 733 -8.45 14.39 14.24
C GLY A 733 -8.39 15.03 12.86
N PHE A 734 -8.67 16.32 12.78
CA PHE A 734 -8.66 17.01 11.50
C PHE A 734 -7.26 16.97 10.86
N GLY A 735 -7.26 16.90 9.52
CA GLY A 735 -6.02 16.79 8.76
C GLY A 735 -5.26 15.49 8.99
N PHE A 736 -5.95 14.38 9.28
CA PHE A 736 -5.33 13.07 9.52
C PHE A 736 -4.44 12.96 10.78
N GLN A 737 -4.47 13.92 11.72
CA GLN A 737 -3.60 13.89 12.90
C GLN A 737 -4.14 12.96 14.00
N ARG A 738 -3.24 12.22 14.67
CA ARG A 738 -3.57 11.27 15.75
C ARG A 738 -2.50 11.28 16.85
N PRO A 739 -2.67 12.01 17.97
CA PRO A 739 -3.65 13.08 18.20
C PRO A 739 -3.33 14.39 17.44
N VAL A 740 -4.23 15.37 17.56
CA VAL A 740 -4.06 16.72 17.01
C VAL A 740 -2.95 17.49 17.74
N ILE A 741 -2.09 18.13 16.93
CA ILE A 741 -0.98 18.99 17.35
C ILE A 741 -1.21 20.46 16.95
N SER A 742 -1.70 20.70 15.73
CA SER A 742 -1.88 22.03 15.14
C SER A 742 -3.10 22.05 14.21
N CYS A 743 -3.52 23.21 13.70
CA CYS A 743 -4.67 23.41 12.78
C CYS A 743 -4.53 22.82 11.36
N GLY A 744 -3.64 21.84 11.16
CA GLY A 744 -3.33 21.20 9.87
C GLY A 744 -1.99 21.67 9.32
N ALA A 745 -1.20 22.33 10.16
CA ALA A 745 0.09 22.90 9.81
C ALA A 745 1.22 21.89 10.03
N THR A 746 1.50 21.47 11.26
CA THR A 746 2.45 20.40 11.58
C THR A 746 1.79 19.22 12.30
N TYR A 747 2.25 18.00 12.02
CA TYR A 747 1.83 16.76 12.67
C TYR A 747 2.63 16.44 13.93
N ALA A 748 3.71 17.17 14.18
CA ALA A 748 4.66 16.85 15.24
C ALA A 748 4.86 18.02 16.19
N PRO A 749 4.81 17.78 17.52
CA PRO A 749 5.28 18.77 18.47
C PRO A 749 6.77 19.01 18.23
N LYS A 750 7.19 20.26 18.44
CA LYS A 750 8.55 20.69 18.17
C LYS A 750 9.25 21.09 19.46
N ARG A 751 10.56 20.91 19.53
CA ARG A 751 11.41 21.40 20.62
C ARG A 751 12.50 22.29 20.07
N VAL A 752 12.63 23.49 20.61
CA VAL A 752 13.77 24.37 20.31
C VAL A 752 14.85 24.11 21.34
N TRP A 753 15.99 23.57 20.89
CA TRP A 753 17.13 23.31 21.76
C TRP A 753 17.91 24.59 22.08
N GLY A 754 18.00 25.49 21.10
CA GLY A 754 18.62 26.78 21.31
C GLY A 754 19.14 27.40 20.02
N TYR A 755 19.94 28.44 20.19
CA TYR A 755 20.44 29.30 19.14
C TYR A 755 21.96 29.36 19.16
N VAL A 756 22.55 29.54 17.98
CA VAL A 756 24.00 29.71 17.81
C VAL A 756 24.29 30.89 16.89
N PRO A 757 25.35 31.67 17.14
CA PRO A 757 25.68 32.81 16.30
C PRO A 757 26.22 32.37 14.94
N VAL A 758 25.91 33.16 13.91
CA VAL A 758 26.52 33.10 12.58
C VAL A 758 27.58 34.20 12.47
N GLU A 759 28.78 33.83 12.03
CA GLU A 759 29.89 34.76 11.86
C GLU A 759 29.67 35.71 10.67
N ALA A 760 30.46 36.78 10.60
CA ALA A 760 30.33 37.80 9.55
C ALA A 760 30.55 37.26 8.12
N ASP A 761 31.28 36.16 7.96
CA ASP A 761 31.48 35.47 6.68
C ASP A 761 30.36 34.48 6.32
N GLY A 762 29.34 34.35 7.18
CA GLY A 762 28.21 33.42 7.02
C GLY A 762 28.44 32.04 7.63
N SER A 763 29.59 31.79 8.25
CA SER A 763 29.92 30.48 8.83
C SER A 763 29.35 30.27 10.24
N ALA A 764 29.12 29.00 10.61
CA ALA A 764 28.72 28.62 11.97
C ALA A 764 29.37 27.29 12.38
N TYR A 765 29.68 27.12 13.67
CA TYR A 765 30.30 25.92 14.22
C TYR A 765 29.82 25.69 15.65
N PHE A 766 29.15 24.56 15.91
CA PHE A 766 28.40 24.36 17.14
C PHE A 766 28.12 22.89 17.47
N THR A 767 27.78 22.61 18.74
CA THR A 767 27.37 21.28 19.19
C THR A 767 25.85 21.13 19.21
N VAL A 768 25.36 19.92 18.95
CA VAL A 768 23.92 19.56 18.97
C VAL A 768 23.70 18.25 19.73
N PRO A 769 22.48 17.98 20.24
CA PRO A 769 22.17 16.67 20.80
C PRO A 769 22.24 15.57 19.72
N ALA A 770 22.86 14.44 20.05
CA ALA A 770 22.94 13.28 19.17
C ALA A 770 21.69 12.38 19.26
N ASP A 771 21.51 11.51 18.27
CA ASP A 771 20.42 10.53 18.18
C ASP A 771 19.00 11.14 18.18
N ARG A 772 18.88 12.39 17.71
CA ARG A 772 17.62 13.15 17.57
C ARG A 772 17.36 13.56 16.13
N PRO A 773 16.09 13.57 15.67
CA PRO A 773 15.72 14.16 14.39
C PRO A 773 15.72 15.69 14.48
N LEU A 774 16.81 16.31 14.02
CA LEU A 774 17.04 17.75 14.08
C LEU A 774 16.87 18.43 12.73
N TYR A 775 16.33 19.65 12.74
CA TYR A 775 16.37 20.56 11.61
C TYR A 775 16.80 21.96 12.06
N PHE A 776 17.12 22.82 11.09
CA PHE A 776 17.71 24.13 11.33
C PHE A 776 16.90 25.26 10.68
N GLU A 777 16.89 26.42 11.33
CA GLU A 777 16.35 27.67 10.78
C GLU A 777 17.42 28.76 10.79
N ALA A 778 17.54 29.49 9.68
CA ALA A 778 18.42 30.65 9.57
C ALA A 778 17.65 31.90 9.98
N LEU A 779 18.07 32.53 11.09
CA LEU A 779 17.34 33.63 11.72
C LEU A 779 18.00 34.99 11.50
N ASP A 780 17.20 36.03 11.35
CA ASP A 780 17.67 37.42 11.28
C ASP A 780 17.92 38.06 12.66
N GLU A 781 18.15 39.38 12.68
CA GLU A 781 18.40 40.14 13.93
C GLU A 781 17.19 40.22 14.86
N HIS A 782 15.98 40.02 14.34
CA HIS A 782 14.73 40.00 15.11
C HIS A 782 14.34 38.58 15.55
N GLY A 783 14.99 37.56 14.99
CA GLY A 783 14.67 36.15 15.22
C GLY A 783 13.64 35.60 14.23
N GLN A 784 13.41 36.25 13.09
CA GLN A 784 12.57 35.72 12.01
C GLN A 784 13.32 34.66 11.21
N ALA A 785 12.69 33.52 10.91
CA ALA A 785 13.27 32.51 10.05
C ALA A 785 13.25 32.94 8.58
N LEU A 786 14.42 33.31 8.06
CA LEU A 786 14.63 33.67 6.66
C LEU A 786 14.55 32.43 5.74
N GLN A 787 14.99 31.28 6.26
CA GLN A 787 14.87 29.97 5.63
C GLN A 787 14.79 28.89 6.71
N ARG A 788 14.10 27.79 6.40
CA ARG A 788 14.04 26.59 7.23
C ARG A 788 14.42 25.34 6.44
N MET A 789 15.05 24.40 7.12
CA MET A 789 15.29 23.07 6.57
C MET A 789 13.98 22.27 6.56
N ARG A 790 13.44 21.97 5.36
CA ARG A 790 12.22 21.14 5.18
C ARG A 790 12.55 19.66 5.07
N SER A 791 13.29 19.18 6.05
CA SER A 791 13.73 17.79 6.26
C SER A 791 14.40 17.73 7.64
N PHE A 792 14.65 16.55 8.18
CA PHE A 792 15.54 16.41 9.34
C PHE A 792 16.86 15.70 8.98
N THR A 793 17.86 15.97 9.80
CA THR A 793 19.08 15.17 9.95
C THR A 793 19.10 14.54 11.34
N HIS A 794 20.00 13.59 11.55
CA HIS A 794 20.40 13.19 12.89
C HIS A 794 21.90 12.88 12.84
N LEU A 795 22.55 12.99 14.00
CA LEU A 795 23.97 12.71 14.13
C LEU A 795 24.20 11.70 15.24
N GLN A 796 25.18 10.83 15.05
CA GLN A 796 25.60 9.88 16.07
C GLN A 796 26.43 10.59 17.16
N PRO A 797 26.53 10.01 18.36
CA PRO A 797 27.44 10.46 19.41
C PRO A 797 28.86 10.70 18.86
N GLY A 798 29.42 11.89 19.10
CA GLY A 798 30.79 12.25 18.67
C GLY A 798 30.96 12.52 17.18
N GLU A 799 29.91 12.37 16.36
CA GLU A 799 29.97 12.68 14.94
C GLU A 799 30.28 14.16 14.70
N SER A 800 31.05 14.44 13.66
CA SER A 800 31.25 15.78 13.14
C SER A 800 30.82 15.82 11.68
N GLN A 801 29.77 16.59 11.38
CA GLN A 801 29.22 16.71 10.04
C GLN A 801 29.10 18.18 9.65
N GLY A 802 29.21 18.49 8.37
CA GLY A 802 28.99 19.85 7.90
C GLY A 802 28.38 19.96 6.52
N CYS A 803 27.90 21.17 6.22
CA CYS A 803 27.33 21.54 4.93
C CYS A 803 28.03 22.78 4.38
N ILE A 804 27.99 22.93 3.06
CA ILE A 804 28.58 24.09 2.39
C ILE A 804 27.68 25.31 2.62
N GLY A 805 26.36 25.09 2.57
CA GLY A 805 25.37 26.15 2.64
C GLY A 805 24.03 25.71 3.22
N CYS A 806 23.03 26.55 3.02
CA CYS A 806 21.64 26.26 3.36
C CYS A 806 20.88 25.94 2.08
N HIS A 807 20.58 24.66 1.85
CA HIS A 807 19.93 24.17 0.61
C HIS A 807 20.75 24.40 -0.68
N GLU A 808 22.08 24.45 -0.57
CA GLU A 808 22.97 24.52 -1.72
C GLU A 808 22.79 23.31 -2.67
N PRO A 809 23.06 23.48 -3.98
CA PRO A 809 23.18 22.35 -4.88
C PRO A 809 24.26 21.38 -4.36
N ARG A 810 23.97 20.08 -4.32
CA ARG A 810 24.87 19.08 -3.70
C ARG A 810 26.12 18.77 -4.53
N GLU A 811 26.15 19.25 -5.75
CA GLU A 811 27.27 19.30 -6.68
C GLU A 811 28.17 20.54 -6.46
N SER A 812 27.84 21.41 -5.50
CA SER A 812 28.65 22.59 -5.20
C SER A 812 29.99 22.20 -4.58
N THR A 813 31.03 22.96 -4.95
CA THR A 813 32.36 22.84 -4.33
C THR A 813 32.43 23.74 -3.09
N PRO A 814 33.09 23.30 -1.99
CA PRO A 814 33.28 24.15 -0.81
C PRO A 814 34.11 25.41 -1.14
N PRO A 815 33.93 26.50 -0.37
CA PRO A 815 34.76 27.71 -0.52
C PRO A 815 36.23 27.43 -0.21
N VAL A 816 37.13 28.17 -0.88
CA VAL A 816 38.60 28.02 -0.74
C VAL A 816 39.12 28.60 0.59
N ALA A 817 38.41 29.56 1.19
CA ALA A 817 38.83 30.23 2.42
C ALA A 817 38.37 29.46 3.67
N ALA A 818 39.26 29.37 4.67
CA ALA A 818 38.94 28.79 5.96
C ALA A 818 37.88 29.65 6.70
N PRO A 819 36.70 29.09 7.04
CA PRO A 819 35.63 29.82 7.71
C PRO A 819 36.05 30.39 9.06
N LEU A 820 35.53 31.56 9.43
CA LEU A 820 35.79 32.20 10.72
C LEU A 820 35.36 31.31 11.90
N ALA A 821 34.23 30.62 11.79
CA ALA A 821 33.70 29.80 12.87
C ALA A 821 34.62 28.63 13.26
N LEU A 822 35.40 28.09 12.30
CA LEU A 822 36.34 26.99 12.54
C LEU A 822 37.66 27.43 13.20
N LYS A 823 37.86 28.74 13.42
CA LYS A 823 39.04 29.27 14.14
C LYS A 823 38.87 29.25 15.66
N ARG A 824 37.72 28.80 16.16
CA ARG A 824 37.38 28.69 17.59
C ARG A 824 36.75 27.33 17.88
N ALA A 825 36.59 27.03 19.17
CA ALA A 825 35.81 25.88 19.62
C ALA A 825 34.33 25.99 19.18
N PRO A 826 33.61 24.87 19.03
CA PRO A 826 32.20 24.89 18.68
C PRO A 826 31.39 25.59 19.77
N SER A 827 30.42 26.40 19.35
CA SER A 827 29.46 27.04 20.26
C SER A 827 28.55 26.03 20.92
N GLU A 828 28.29 26.22 22.21
CA GLU A 828 27.15 25.61 22.90
C GLU A 828 25.85 26.32 22.52
N LEU A 829 24.72 25.62 22.62
CA LEU A 829 23.41 26.18 22.28
C LEU A 829 22.95 27.15 23.38
N GLU A 830 22.61 28.38 23.01
CA GLU A 830 21.92 29.31 23.90
C GLU A 830 20.44 28.89 24.01
N PRO A 831 19.96 28.44 25.18
CA PRO A 831 18.59 27.95 25.31
C PRO A 831 17.59 29.09 25.10
N PRO A 832 16.39 28.81 24.57
CA PRO A 832 15.36 29.82 24.45
C PRO A 832 14.88 30.29 25.84
N GLU A 833 14.40 31.53 25.92
CA GLU A 833 13.98 32.16 27.17
C GLU A 833 12.76 31.51 27.83
N TRP A 834 12.03 30.67 27.09
CA TRP A 834 10.93 29.85 27.61
C TRP A 834 11.39 28.44 28.06
N GLY A 835 12.67 28.13 27.96
CA GLY A 835 13.26 26.85 28.35
C GLY A 835 13.23 25.79 27.25
N VAL A 836 14.05 24.75 27.44
CA VAL A 836 14.16 23.62 26.50
C VAL A 836 13.11 22.56 26.84
N GLY A 837 12.03 22.54 26.06
CA GLY A 837 10.91 21.63 26.20
C GLY A 837 10.09 21.55 24.91
N GLY A 838 8.96 20.84 24.92
CA GLY A 838 8.00 20.91 23.81
C GLY A 838 7.41 22.32 23.71
N PHE A 839 7.32 22.87 22.51
CA PHE A 839 6.79 24.20 22.27
C PHE A 839 5.27 24.23 22.50
N ASP A 840 4.83 24.98 23.50
CA ASP A 840 3.43 25.06 23.90
C ASP A 840 2.87 26.46 23.65
N TYR A 841 1.87 26.58 22.77
CA TYR A 841 1.32 27.89 22.41
C TYR A 841 0.75 28.66 23.61
N VAL A 842 0.09 27.95 24.52
CA VAL A 842 -0.58 28.55 25.69
C VAL A 842 0.44 29.04 26.71
N GLN A 843 1.58 28.37 26.85
CA GLN A 843 2.64 28.79 27.77
C GLN A 843 3.59 29.82 27.16
N VAL A 844 3.83 29.77 25.84
CA VAL A 844 4.85 30.59 25.18
C VAL A 844 4.25 31.84 24.54
N VAL A 845 3.16 31.73 23.80
CA VAL A 845 2.62 32.81 22.96
C VAL A 845 1.48 33.56 23.63
N GLN A 846 0.48 32.84 24.17
CA GLN A 846 -0.70 33.46 24.78
C GLN A 846 -0.35 34.53 25.85
N PRO A 847 0.66 34.34 26.73
CA PRO A 847 1.00 35.35 27.73
C PRO A 847 1.45 36.69 27.13
N VAL A 848 2.08 36.67 25.94
CA VAL A 848 2.45 37.89 25.21
C VAL A 848 1.18 38.61 24.73
N LEU A 849 0.22 37.87 24.19
CA LEU A 849 -1.06 38.42 23.75
C LEU A 849 -1.89 38.95 24.92
N ASP A 850 -1.91 38.26 26.06
CA ASP A 850 -2.63 38.67 27.27
C ASP A 850 -2.10 40.00 27.80
N ALA A 851 -0.77 40.17 27.82
CA ALA A 851 -0.11 41.37 28.31
C ALA A 851 -0.35 42.61 27.42
N HIS A 852 -0.33 42.44 26.09
CA HIS A 852 -0.24 43.57 25.16
C HIS A 852 -1.47 43.75 24.26
N CYS A 853 -2.24 42.70 23.98
CA CYS A 853 -3.25 42.70 22.92
C CYS A 853 -4.68 42.51 23.46
N VAL A 854 -4.89 41.58 24.39
CA VAL A 854 -6.23 41.12 24.83
C VAL A 854 -7.09 42.22 25.42
N LYS A 855 -6.49 43.20 26.11
CA LYS A 855 -7.23 44.35 26.67
C LYS A 855 -8.07 45.08 25.62
N CYS A 856 -7.58 45.17 24.39
CA CYS A 856 -8.31 45.77 23.27
C CYS A 856 -8.99 44.72 22.38
N HIS A 857 -8.39 43.54 22.24
CA HIS A 857 -8.82 42.47 21.35
C HIS A 857 -9.53 41.34 22.11
N SER A 858 -10.65 41.65 22.76
CA SER A 858 -11.50 40.66 23.43
C SER A 858 -12.95 41.14 23.58
N GLY A 859 -13.82 40.25 24.07
CA GLY A 859 -15.22 40.55 24.36
C GLY A 859 -16.14 40.38 23.15
N PRO A 860 -17.39 40.88 23.22
CA PRO A 860 -18.38 40.64 22.17
C PRO A 860 -18.13 41.47 20.91
N THR A 861 -17.45 42.62 21.00
CA THR A 861 -17.24 43.55 19.87
C THR A 861 -15.77 43.96 19.72
N PRO A 862 -14.84 43.01 19.54
CA PRO A 862 -13.43 43.34 19.41
C PRO A 862 -13.17 44.15 18.11
N PRO A 863 -12.19 45.06 18.10
CA PRO A 863 -11.83 45.84 16.91
C PRO A 863 -11.59 44.93 15.71
N LYS A 864 -12.26 45.25 14.59
CA LYS A 864 -12.20 44.49 13.33
C LYS A 864 -12.58 42.99 13.48
N GLY A 865 -13.27 42.61 14.56
CA GLY A 865 -13.62 41.22 14.84
C GLY A 865 -12.46 40.34 15.29
N VAL A 866 -11.32 40.92 15.67
CA VAL A 866 -10.12 40.16 16.06
C VAL A 866 -10.12 39.94 17.58
N ASP A 867 -10.55 38.76 18.01
CA ASP A 867 -10.48 38.33 19.41
C ASP A 867 -9.19 37.51 19.64
N LEU A 868 -8.38 37.93 20.61
CA LEU A 868 -7.12 37.30 20.97
C LEU A 868 -7.14 36.70 22.38
N SER A 869 -8.32 36.57 22.98
CA SER A 869 -8.47 35.96 24.30
C SER A 869 -8.03 34.50 24.33
N GLY A 870 -7.55 34.05 25.49
CA GLY A 870 -7.13 32.67 25.74
C GLY A 870 -8.28 31.69 26.03
N ASP A 871 -9.54 32.07 25.76
CA ASP A 871 -10.69 31.19 26.00
C ASP A 871 -10.57 29.91 25.18
N LYS A 872 -10.92 28.77 25.79
CA LYS A 872 -10.81 27.49 25.10
C LYS A 872 -11.90 27.34 24.04
N THR A 873 -11.49 26.86 22.88
CA THR A 873 -12.38 26.39 21.81
C THR A 873 -12.54 24.87 21.89
N ASP A 874 -13.30 24.27 20.99
CA ASP A 874 -13.48 22.81 20.93
C ASP A 874 -12.15 22.08 20.71
N TRP A 875 -11.21 22.69 19.97
CA TRP A 875 -9.87 22.13 19.72
C TRP A 875 -8.72 22.85 20.44
N PHE A 876 -8.81 24.17 20.61
CA PHE A 876 -7.66 25.04 20.92
C PHE A 876 -8.05 26.17 21.89
N ASN A 877 -7.58 27.38 21.63
CA ASN A 877 -8.09 28.62 22.18
C ASN A 877 -8.39 29.63 21.07
N VAL A 878 -9.14 30.67 21.43
CA VAL A 878 -9.68 31.66 20.48
C VAL A 878 -8.59 32.39 19.71
N SER A 879 -7.52 32.83 20.39
CA SER A 879 -6.45 33.57 19.73
C SER A 879 -5.75 32.74 18.65
N TYR A 880 -5.50 31.45 18.89
CA TYR A 880 -4.88 30.54 17.93
C TYR A 880 -5.77 30.36 16.70
N ASP A 881 -7.06 30.06 16.91
CA ASP A 881 -8.06 29.93 15.84
C ASP A 881 -8.18 31.22 15.00
N VAL A 882 -8.16 32.39 15.63
CA VAL A 882 -8.27 33.67 14.92
C VAL A 882 -7.01 34.00 14.12
N LEU A 883 -5.82 33.78 14.69
CA LEU A 883 -4.55 34.14 14.05
C LEU A 883 -4.23 33.22 12.87
N THR A 884 -4.44 31.92 13.02
CA THR A 884 -4.12 30.91 11.98
C THR A 884 -5.05 30.98 10.76
N ARG A 885 -6.21 31.65 10.87
CA ARG A 885 -7.20 31.77 9.78
C ARG A 885 -7.10 33.06 8.96
N GLY A 886 -6.03 33.86 9.11
CA GLY A 886 -5.84 35.03 8.22
C GLY A 886 -4.74 36.05 8.58
N TYR A 887 -4.02 35.85 9.68
CA TYR A 887 -2.93 36.75 10.11
C TYR A 887 -1.54 36.12 10.00
N VAL A 888 -1.48 34.80 10.09
CA VAL A 888 -0.24 34.02 10.03
C VAL A 888 -0.20 33.21 8.73
N SER A 889 0.97 33.21 8.09
CA SER A 889 1.30 32.32 6.97
C SER A 889 1.96 31.06 7.51
N TRP A 890 1.40 29.90 7.18
CA TRP A 890 1.88 28.59 7.59
C TRP A 890 1.72 27.58 6.44
N ILE A 891 2.39 26.44 6.54
CA ILE A 891 2.45 25.41 5.51
C ILE A 891 1.37 24.36 5.79
N ASP A 892 0.41 24.22 4.88
CA ASP A 892 -0.66 23.23 5.00
C ASP A 892 -0.18 21.82 4.67
N THR A 893 -0.08 20.97 5.68
CA THR A 893 0.41 19.59 5.53
C THR A 893 -0.70 18.58 5.34
N ARG A 894 -1.94 19.00 5.19
CA ARG A 894 -3.03 18.08 4.86
C ARG A 894 -2.83 17.49 3.47
N ASN A 895 -3.13 16.22 3.31
CA ASN A 895 -3.16 15.54 2.00
C ASN A 895 -4.02 16.35 1.01
N GLY A 896 -3.54 16.47 -0.23
CA GLY A 896 -4.07 17.38 -1.26
C GLY A 896 -3.27 18.69 -1.42
N ASN A 897 -2.30 18.97 -0.53
CA ASN A 897 -1.44 20.15 -0.59
C ASN A 897 0.02 19.82 -0.97
N GLU A 898 0.26 18.71 -1.67
CA GLU A 898 1.59 18.18 -2.00
C GLU A 898 2.47 19.17 -2.78
N ALA A 899 1.87 20.07 -3.56
CA ALA A 899 2.59 21.12 -4.27
C ALA A 899 3.46 21.99 -3.33
N ASN A 900 3.10 22.09 -2.04
CA ASN A 900 3.91 22.83 -1.09
C ASN A 900 5.34 22.25 -0.97
N ILE A 901 5.58 20.97 -1.23
CA ILE A 901 6.89 20.30 -1.08
C ILE A 901 7.92 20.89 -2.05
N LEU A 902 7.45 21.37 -3.19
CA LEU A 902 8.27 22.00 -4.22
C LEU A 902 8.62 23.45 -3.88
N GLN A 903 7.83 24.10 -3.01
CA GLN A 903 8.06 25.47 -2.57
C GLN A 903 9.12 25.50 -1.45
N VAL A 904 10.34 25.88 -1.82
CA VAL A 904 11.52 25.94 -0.95
C VAL A 904 12.21 27.30 -0.97
N ASP A 905 11.62 28.30 -1.62
CA ASP A 905 12.21 29.63 -1.71
C ASP A 905 12.27 30.28 -0.32
N PRO A 906 13.37 31.00 0.01
CA PRO A 906 13.45 31.77 1.24
C PRO A 906 12.28 32.75 1.39
N LEU A 907 11.88 33.05 2.63
CA LEU A 907 10.81 34.00 2.97
C LEU A 907 9.39 33.62 2.53
N ALA A 908 9.18 32.45 1.91
CA ALA A 908 7.87 32.06 1.36
C ALA A 908 6.79 31.80 2.44
N TRP A 909 7.18 31.40 3.65
CA TRP A 909 6.29 30.95 4.72
C TRP A 909 6.69 31.50 6.07
N GLY A 910 5.83 31.34 7.08
CA GLY A 910 6.16 31.68 8.47
C GLY A 910 6.13 33.17 8.74
N SER A 911 6.96 33.62 9.68
CA SER A 911 6.99 35.00 10.13
C SER A 911 7.29 36.02 9.02
N PRO A 912 8.17 35.79 8.03
CA PRO A 912 8.39 36.77 6.95
C PRO A 912 7.14 37.00 6.08
N ALA A 913 6.33 35.96 5.84
CA ALA A 913 5.12 36.03 5.04
C ALA A 913 3.86 36.39 5.85
N SER A 914 3.98 36.51 7.18
CA SER A 914 2.84 36.73 8.08
C SER A 914 2.49 38.21 8.22
N ARG A 915 1.19 38.52 8.10
CA ARG A 915 0.65 39.88 8.31
C ARG A 915 0.78 40.35 9.75
N LEU A 916 0.92 39.41 10.70
CA LEU A 916 1.15 39.72 12.11
C LEU A 916 2.54 40.33 12.35
N THR A 917 3.55 39.96 11.57
CA THR A 917 4.95 40.33 11.85
C THR A 917 5.19 41.84 11.83
N PRO A 918 4.73 42.61 10.81
CA PRO A 918 4.85 44.07 10.85
C PRO A 918 4.15 44.70 12.06
N VAL A 919 3.05 44.12 12.54
CA VAL A 919 2.33 44.62 13.72
C VAL A 919 3.17 44.46 14.99
N LEU A 920 3.83 43.32 15.14
CA LEU A 920 4.74 43.03 16.26
C LEU A 920 5.95 43.97 16.25
N LEU A 921 6.61 44.13 15.09
CA LEU A 921 7.83 44.91 14.97
C LEU A 921 7.61 46.42 15.04
N SER A 922 6.47 46.92 14.56
CA SER A 922 6.13 48.35 14.60
C SER A 922 5.47 48.81 15.91
N GLY A 923 5.11 47.87 16.80
CA GLY A 923 4.38 48.17 18.03
C GLY A 923 2.93 48.60 17.79
N HIS A 924 2.29 48.09 16.73
CA HIS A 924 0.90 48.33 16.37
C HIS A 924 0.52 49.83 16.38
N PRO A 925 1.03 50.64 15.44
CA PRO A 925 0.89 52.08 15.49
C PRO A 925 -0.58 52.54 15.43
N ASP A 926 -0.88 53.65 16.11
CA ASP A 926 -2.16 54.34 16.00
C ASP A 926 -2.31 55.13 14.69
N VAL A 927 -3.40 55.90 14.59
CA VAL A 927 -3.71 56.70 13.39
C VAL A 927 -2.67 57.80 13.12
N ASP A 928 -1.88 58.17 14.13
CA ASP A 928 -0.81 59.18 14.04
C ASP A 928 0.57 58.54 13.88
N GLY A 929 0.63 57.21 13.71
CA GLY A 929 1.87 56.47 13.53
C GLY A 929 2.64 56.16 14.82
N LYS A 930 2.07 56.44 16.00
CA LYS A 930 2.73 56.18 17.29
C LYS A 930 2.50 54.73 17.74
N PRO A 931 3.54 53.98 18.16
CA PRO A 931 3.38 52.64 18.69
C PRO A 931 2.41 52.61 19.88
N ARG A 932 1.40 51.73 19.83
CA ARG A 932 0.45 51.52 20.94
C ARG A 932 0.96 50.54 21.97
N VAL A 933 1.81 49.61 21.56
CA VAL A 933 2.40 48.56 22.40
C VAL A 933 3.90 48.53 22.21
N ARG A 934 4.63 48.05 23.23
CA ARG A 934 6.07 47.88 23.17
C ARG A 934 6.42 46.49 23.68
N LEU A 935 6.79 45.62 22.76
CA LEU A 935 7.26 44.28 23.08
C LEU A 935 8.78 44.30 23.28
N SER A 936 9.26 43.52 24.24
CA SER A 936 10.68 43.20 24.38
C SER A 936 11.13 42.27 23.23
N PRO A 937 12.44 42.21 22.92
CA PRO A 937 12.96 41.28 21.92
C PRO A 937 12.60 39.81 22.19
N ALA A 938 12.55 39.41 23.46
CA ALA A 938 12.11 38.07 23.87
C ALA A 938 10.62 37.83 23.56
N GLU A 939 9.75 38.78 23.89
CA GLU A 939 8.31 38.65 23.57
C GLU A 939 8.06 38.59 22.05
N VAL A 940 8.80 39.36 21.26
CA VAL A 940 8.75 39.26 19.79
C VAL A 940 9.19 37.87 19.35
N ARG A 941 10.35 37.38 19.83
CA ARG A 941 10.90 36.06 19.47
C ARG A 941 9.95 34.91 19.74
N ARG A 942 9.22 34.92 20.86
CA ARG A 942 8.20 33.90 21.18
C ARG A 942 7.15 33.75 20.09
N VAL A 943 6.62 34.87 19.60
CA VAL A 943 5.56 34.87 18.58
C VAL A 943 6.13 34.53 17.20
N LEU A 944 7.32 35.04 16.86
CA LEU A 944 7.98 34.71 15.60
C LEU A 944 8.33 33.22 15.52
N ALA A 945 8.95 32.67 16.57
CA ALA A 945 9.28 31.26 16.66
C ALA A 945 8.05 30.37 16.52
N TRP A 946 6.90 30.74 17.10
CA TRP A 946 5.67 29.97 16.88
C TRP A 946 5.23 29.92 15.41
N MET A 947 5.26 31.07 14.72
CA MET A 947 4.94 31.13 13.28
C MET A 947 5.96 30.33 12.46
N ASP A 948 7.24 30.39 12.84
CA ASP A 948 8.33 29.75 12.13
C ASP A 948 8.41 28.25 12.37
N LEU A 949 8.02 27.76 13.54
CA LEU A 949 7.81 26.35 13.83
C LEU A 949 6.58 25.75 13.13
N ASN A 950 5.94 26.48 12.21
CA ASN A 950 4.73 26.05 11.51
C ASN A 950 3.53 25.87 12.46
N VAL A 951 3.38 26.81 13.38
CA VAL A 951 2.23 27.02 14.28
C VAL A 951 1.78 25.81 15.10
N PRO A 952 2.65 25.06 15.79
CA PRO A 952 2.21 24.05 16.75
C PRO A 952 1.37 24.68 17.86
N TYR A 953 0.31 23.99 18.29
CA TYR A 953 -0.47 24.39 19.48
C TYR A 953 -0.08 23.55 20.70
N TYR A 954 -0.13 22.22 20.53
CA TYR A 954 0.21 21.26 21.58
C TYR A 954 1.69 20.89 21.56
N SER A 955 2.29 20.83 22.74
CA SER A 955 3.69 20.48 22.97
C SER A 955 3.94 18.96 23.07
N THR A 956 2.89 18.13 23.00
CA THR A 956 2.96 16.69 23.27
C THR A 956 1.90 15.88 22.51
N TYR A 957 2.20 14.60 22.27
CA TYR A 957 1.24 13.59 21.82
C TYR A 957 0.44 12.96 22.95
N GLU A 958 0.77 13.24 24.22
CA GLU A 958 -0.11 12.84 25.31
C GLU A 958 -1.46 13.54 25.16
N MET A 959 -2.54 12.84 25.49
CA MET A 959 -3.89 13.37 25.53
C MET A 959 -4.54 13.01 26.84
N SER A 960 -5.46 13.84 27.33
CA SER A 960 -6.19 13.53 28.55
C SER A 960 -7.26 12.46 28.32
N ASP A 961 -7.81 12.38 27.11
CA ASP A 961 -8.85 11.43 26.73
C ASP A 961 -8.64 10.91 25.29
N GLU A 962 -8.38 9.62 25.14
CA GLU A 962 -8.16 8.99 23.83
C GLU A 962 -9.45 8.76 23.03
N SER A 963 -10.62 8.85 23.68
CA SER A 963 -11.91 8.66 23.02
C SER A 963 -12.38 9.90 22.25
N LEU A 964 -11.81 11.07 22.56
CA LEU A 964 -12.14 12.32 21.87
C LEU A 964 -11.61 12.31 20.44
N GLU A 965 -12.31 13.00 19.54
CA GLU A 965 -11.84 13.23 18.18
C GLU A 965 -10.44 13.86 18.21
N GLY A 966 -9.49 13.24 17.52
CA GLY A 966 -8.07 13.61 17.54
C GLY A 966 -7.44 13.67 18.92
N GLY A 967 -8.00 13.01 19.94
CA GLY A 967 -7.59 13.08 21.35
C GLY A 967 -7.83 14.45 22.02
N ARG A 968 -8.56 15.38 21.39
CA ARG A 968 -8.64 16.78 21.85
C ARG A 968 -10.03 17.42 21.78
N ARG A 969 -10.87 17.03 20.82
CA ARG A 969 -12.10 17.79 20.55
C ARG A 969 -13.13 17.61 21.65
N VAL A 970 -13.53 18.70 22.28
CA VAL A 970 -14.67 18.70 23.21
C VAL A 970 -15.84 19.42 22.57
N TYR A 971 -16.82 18.66 22.08
CA TYR A 971 -17.98 19.19 21.35
C TYR A 971 -19.30 18.73 21.97
N PRO A 972 -20.27 19.63 22.22
CA PRO A 972 -21.59 19.28 22.74
C PRO A 972 -22.50 18.72 21.64
N LEU A 973 -22.79 17.41 21.71
CA LEU A 973 -23.55 16.69 20.67
C LEU A 973 -24.96 17.27 20.40
N GLU A 974 -25.64 17.78 21.43
CA GLU A 974 -27.01 18.31 21.32
C GLU A 974 -27.08 19.76 20.78
N LEU A 975 -25.94 20.45 20.67
CA LEU A 975 -25.91 21.87 20.33
C LEU A 975 -26.46 22.12 18.92
N ASP A 976 -26.08 21.30 17.94
CA ASP A 976 -26.49 21.50 16.54
C ASP A 976 -28.00 21.35 16.36
N ALA A 977 -28.58 20.30 16.96
CA ALA A 977 -30.02 20.08 16.94
C ALA A 977 -30.78 21.23 17.63
N LYS A 978 -30.31 21.65 18.82
CA LYS A 978 -30.92 22.74 19.57
C LYS A 978 -30.85 24.07 18.83
N LEU A 979 -29.70 24.35 18.22
CA LEU A 979 -29.48 25.56 17.42
C LEU A 979 -30.37 25.58 16.19
N ALA A 980 -30.50 24.46 15.46
CA ALA A 980 -31.38 24.36 14.31
C ALA A 980 -32.85 24.62 14.68
N GLU A 981 -33.31 24.02 15.78
CA GLU A 981 -34.66 24.19 16.31
C GLU A 981 -34.98 25.67 16.61
N ILE A 982 -34.08 26.35 17.33
CA ILE A 982 -34.27 27.76 17.73
C ILE A 982 -34.10 28.69 16.52
N ALA A 983 -33.14 28.41 15.64
CA ALA A 983 -32.91 29.18 14.42
C ALA A 983 -34.15 29.18 13.52
N ALA A 984 -34.83 28.04 13.36
CA ALA A 984 -36.05 27.94 12.57
C ALA A 984 -37.18 28.83 13.12
N ARG A 985 -37.26 29.00 14.44
CA ARG A 985 -38.26 29.86 15.09
C ARG A 985 -37.89 31.35 15.10
N ARG A 986 -36.62 31.66 15.37
CA ARG A 986 -36.17 33.00 15.77
C ARG A 986 -35.31 33.71 14.74
N CYS A 987 -34.65 32.97 13.86
CA CYS A 987 -33.63 33.49 12.94
C CYS A 987 -34.02 33.35 11.46
N ALA A 988 -35.07 32.58 11.15
CA ALA A 988 -35.51 32.27 9.78
C ALA A 988 -35.88 33.50 8.93
N ALA A 989 -36.26 34.62 9.57
CA ALA A 989 -36.52 35.88 8.86
C ALA A 989 -35.26 36.51 8.24
N CYS A 990 -34.06 36.17 8.73
CA CYS A 990 -32.78 36.68 8.23
C CYS A 990 -31.92 35.60 7.56
N HIS A 991 -32.13 34.32 7.89
CA HIS A 991 -31.34 33.20 7.38
C HIS A 991 -32.24 32.20 6.64
N THR A 992 -31.98 32.00 5.35
CA THR A 992 -32.68 31.01 4.50
C THR A 992 -32.07 29.60 4.57
N GLY A 993 -31.20 29.34 5.57
CA GLY A 993 -30.42 28.11 5.75
C GLY A 993 -29.86 28.03 7.18
N SER A 994 -28.70 27.39 7.39
CA SER A 994 -28.08 27.33 8.71
C SER A 994 -27.60 28.71 9.19
N VAL A 995 -27.68 28.95 10.50
CA VAL A 995 -27.12 30.16 11.12
C VAL A 995 -25.60 30.08 10.99
N ARG A 996 -25.01 31.13 10.40
CA ARG A 996 -23.56 31.21 10.21
C ARG A 996 -22.86 31.19 11.57
N ARG A 997 -21.87 30.32 11.71
CA ARG A 997 -20.96 30.25 12.85
C ARG A 997 -19.54 30.55 12.40
N VAL A 998 -18.73 31.04 13.32
CA VAL A 998 -17.27 30.94 13.17
C VAL A 998 -16.86 29.47 13.20
N ASP A 999 -15.73 29.14 12.59
CA ASP A 999 -15.29 27.75 12.37
C ASP A 999 -14.83 27.01 13.64
N TYR A 1000 -15.04 27.59 14.82
CA TYR A 1000 -14.72 27.01 16.12
C TYR A 1000 -15.87 27.25 17.10
N LEU A 1001 -15.97 26.42 18.14
CA LEU A 1001 -16.93 26.60 19.22
C LEU A 1001 -16.21 27.06 20.50
N ARG A 1002 -16.57 28.22 21.04
CA ARG A 1002 -16.03 28.69 22.34
C ARG A 1002 -16.70 27.94 23.50
N ILE A 1003 -15.88 27.38 24.39
CA ILE A 1003 -16.34 26.57 25.52
C ILE A 1003 -16.27 27.32 26.86
N THR A 1004 -15.17 28.03 27.15
CA THR A 1004 -14.97 28.67 28.47
C THR A 1004 -15.94 29.83 28.74
N ARG A 1005 -16.25 30.62 27.71
CA ARG A 1005 -17.21 31.75 27.76
C ARG A 1005 -18.26 31.61 26.66
N PRO A 1006 -19.17 30.63 26.75
CA PRO A 1006 -20.04 30.27 25.63
C PRO A 1006 -20.94 31.43 25.17
N GLU A 1007 -21.25 32.38 26.05
CA GLU A 1007 -22.04 33.59 25.77
C GLU A 1007 -21.45 34.46 24.66
N LEU A 1008 -20.14 34.34 24.39
CA LEU A 1008 -19.43 35.08 23.33
C LEU A 1008 -19.45 34.36 21.97
N ASN A 1009 -20.07 33.18 21.85
CA ASN A 1009 -20.27 32.55 20.56
C ASN A 1009 -21.21 33.40 19.68
N ASP A 1010 -20.97 33.43 18.37
CA ASP A 1010 -21.72 34.26 17.43
C ASP A 1010 -23.23 34.04 17.48
N PHE A 1011 -23.67 32.79 17.64
CA PHE A 1011 -25.09 32.41 17.71
C PHE A 1011 -25.80 32.83 19.02
N LEU A 1012 -25.05 33.31 20.02
CA LEU A 1012 -25.58 33.90 21.26
C LEU A 1012 -25.35 35.42 21.26
N ALA A 1013 -24.14 35.85 20.94
CA ALA A 1013 -23.73 37.26 21.00
C ALA A 1013 -24.33 38.11 19.88
N ALA A 1014 -24.45 37.63 18.63
CA ALA A 1014 -25.08 38.40 17.55
C ALA A 1014 -26.57 38.70 17.78
N PRO A 1015 -27.43 37.72 18.13
CA PRO A 1015 -28.87 37.94 18.31
C PRO A 1015 -29.25 38.65 19.62
N LEU A 1016 -28.36 38.68 20.62
CA LEU A 1016 -28.61 39.35 21.91
C LEU A 1016 -28.54 40.87 21.78
N ALA A 1017 -29.49 41.57 22.39
CA ALA A 1017 -29.58 43.03 22.41
C ALA A 1017 -28.32 43.68 23.00
N LYS A 1018 -27.92 44.85 22.47
CA LYS A 1018 -26.77 45.61 22.97
C LYS A 1018 -26.92 46.04 24.43
N SER A 1019 -28.14 46.37 24.84
CA SER A 1019 -28.50 46.70 26.23
C SER A 1019 -28.29 45.53 27.19
N ALA A 1020 -28.33 44.29 26.69
CA ALA A 1020 -28.08 43.06 27.45
C ALA A 1020 -26.64 42.54 27.27
N GLY A 1021 -25.73 43.33 26.70
CA GLY A 1021 -24.32 42.96 26.51
C GLY A 1021 -24.02 42.17 25.23
N GLY A 1022 -25.00 41.98 24.34
CA GLY A 1022 -24.80 41.39 23.03
C GLY A 1022 -24.29 42.37 21.97
N ARG A 1023 -24.09 41.89 20.74
CA ARG A 1023 -23.73 42.72 19.58
C ARG A 1023 -24.94 43.38 18.92
N GLY A 1024 -26.13 42.78 19.02
CA GLY A 1024 -27.34 43.23 18.33
C GLY A 1024 -27.14 43.35 16.82
N SER A 1025 -26.55 42.34 16.19
CA SER A 1025 -26.17 42.35 14.76
C SER A 1025 -27.30 41.91 13.82
N CYS A 1026 -28.40 41.38 14.36
CA CYS A 1026 -29.56 40.94 13.57
C CYS A 1026 -30.47 42.13 13.18
N GLY A 1027 -31.39 41.92 12.23
CA GLY A 1027 -32.36 42.95 11.78
C GLY A 1027 -33.34 43.43 12.86
N GLY A 1028 -33.30 42.84 14.06
CA GLY A 1028 -34.04 43.22 15.27
C GLY A 1028 -33.49 42.50 16.51
N GLU A 1029 -34.02 42.81 17.70
CA GLU A 1029 -33.65 42.14 18.96
C GLU A 1029 -34.23 40.72 19.00
N VAL A 1030 -33.43 39.73 18.58
CA VAL A 1030 -33.82 38.31 18.59
C VAL A 1030 -33.89 37.79 20.03
N PHE A 1031 -32.96 38.18 20.88
CA PHE A 1031 -33.03 38.00 22.33
C PHE A 1031 -32.93 39.37 23.01
N ARG A 1032 -33.96 39.75 23.78
CA ARG A 1032 -33.98 41.04 24.49
C ARG A 1032 -33.11 41.04 25.73
N SER A 1033 -32.93 39.88 26.36
CA SER A 1033 -32.12 39.71 27.56
C SER A 1033 -31.53 38.31 27.63
N ALA A 1034 -30.53 38.11 28.49
CA ALA A 1034 -29.86 36.82 28.69
C ALA A 1034 -30.75 35.80 29.45
N GLU A 1035 -31.89 36.24 29.95
CA GLU A 1035 -32.92 35.40 30.59
C GLU A 1035 -33.96 34.86 29.58
N ASP A 1036 -33.86 35.20 28.28
CA ASP A 1036 -34.73 34.62 27.26
C ASP A 1036 -34.61 33.07 27.27
N PRO A 1037 -35.73 32.32 27.34
CA PRO A 1037 -35.68 30.86 27.45
C PRO A 1037 -34.90 30.17 26.32
N ASP A 1038 -34.98 30.68 25.09
CA ASP A 1038 -34.23 30.13 23.95
C ASP A 1038 -32.73 30.46 24.08
N TYR A 1039 -32.37 31.64 24.60
CA TYR A 1039 -30.97 32.00 24.89
C TYR A 1039 -30.38 31.07 25.97
N VAL A 1040 -31.11 30.88 27.07
CA VAL A 1040 -30.71 29.98 28.16
C VAL A 1040 -30.57 28.55 27.65
N ALA A 1041 -31.51 28.06 26.83
CA ALA A 1041 -31.44 26.72 26.26
C ALA A 1041 -30.19 26.49 25.40
N LEU A 1042 -29.79 27.48 24.58
CA LEU A 1042 -28.56 27.42 23.80
C LEU A 1042 -27.31 27.44 24.69
N LEU A 1043 -27.30 28.24 25.75
CA LEU A 1043 -26.19 28.30 26.69
C LEU A 1043 -26.05 26.97 27.48
N GLU A 1044 -27.17 26.40 27.95
CA GLU A 1044 -27.21 25.10 28.61
C GLU A 1044 -26.74 23.96 27.68
N ALA A 1045 -26.99 24.06 26.37
CA ALA A 1045 -26.52 23.07 25.40
C ALA A 1045 -24.97 23.00 25.33
N VAL A 1046 -24.25 24.09 25.63
CA VAL A 1046 -22.77 24.10 25.66
C VAL A 1046 -22.20 23.69 27.03
N ARG A 1047 -22.98 23.87 28.11
CA ARG A 1047 -22.52 23.60 29.49
C ARG A 1047 -21.93 22.19 29.72
N PRO A 1048 -22.44 21.10 29.12
CA PRO A 1048 -21.80 19.78 29.21
C PRO A 1048 -20.34 19.78 28.75
N ALA A 1049 -20.04 20.44 27.62
CA ALA A 1049 -18.67 20.53 27.11
C ALA A 1049 -17.75 21.33 28.05
N HIS A 1050 -18.26 22.41 28.65
CA HIS A 1050 -17.53 23.15 29.68
C HIS A 1050 -17.22 22.29 30.91
N ARG A 1051 -18.21 21.54 31.41
CA ARG A 1051 -18.01 20.62 32.54
C ARG A 1051 -16.96 19.55 32.22
N ALA A 1052 -17.04 18.94 31.04
CA ALA A 1052 -16.05 17.95 30.60
C ALA A 1052 -14.61 18.51 30.59
N LEU A 1053 -14.41 19.75 30.10
CA LEU A 1053 -13.08 20.39 30.14
C LEU A 1053 -12.59 20.69 31.56
N VAL A 1054 -13.47 20.94 32.52
CA VAL A 1054 -13.09 21.19 33.92
C VAL A 1054 -12.79 19.88 34.65
N GLU A 1055 -13.62 18.86 34.44
CA GLU A 1055 -13.47 17.54 35.06
C GLU A 1055 -12.24 16.79 34.52
N LYS A 1056 -11.98 16.93 33.22
CA LYS A 1056 -10.87 16.27 32.53
C LYS A 1056 -10.13 17.26 31.62
N PRO A 1057 -9.28 18.14 32.20
CA PRO A 1057 -8.58 19.17 31.45
C PRO A 1057 -7.75 18.61 30.30
N ARG A 1058 -7.78 19.28 29.15
CA ARG A 1058 -6.90 18.96 28.00
C ARG A 1058 -5.46 19.31 28.32
N MET A 1059 -4.49 18.70 27.64
CA MET A 1059 -3.06 18.93 27.94
C MET A 1059 -2.58 20.39 27.80
N ASP A 1060 -3.37 21.27 27.17
CA ASP A 1060 -3.12 22.73 27.13
C ASP A 1060 -3.72 23.51 28.32
N MET A 1061 -4.18 22.79 29.35
CA MET A 1061 -4.83 23.33 30.54
C MET A 1061 -4.10 22.89 31.82
N PRO A 1062 -4.07 23.74 32.86
CA PRO A 1062 -3.52 23.35 34.16
C PRO A 1062 -4.25 22.13 34.74
N GLY A 1063 -3.49 21.23 35.38
CA GLY A 1063 -4.03 20.04 36.04
C GLY A 1063 -4.38 18.88 35.09
N ALA A 1064 -4.07 18.99 33.81
CA ALA A 1064 -4.26 17.89 32.86
C ALA A 1064 -3.40 16.68 33.21
N VAL A 1065 -3.99 15.49 33.10
CA VAL A 1065 -3.34 14.19 33.31
C VAL A 1065 -3.49 13.38 32.03
N ALA A 1066 -2.39 12.77 31.57
CA ALA A 1066 -2.40 11.94 30.39
C ALA A 1066 -3.24 10.65 30.62
N ALA A 1067 -4.02 10.27 29.61
CA ALA A 1067 -4.70 8.98 29.58
C ALA A 1067 -3.68 7.83 29.51
N GLU A 1068 -4.07 6.66 30.05
CA GLU A 1068 -3.34 5.43 29.78
C GLU A 1068 -3.65 4.96 28.36
N VAL A 1069 -2.67 5.09 27.47
CA VAL A 1069 -2.78 4.74 26.05
C VAL A 1069 -1.74 3.67 25.72
N SER A 1070 -2.10 2.73 24.86
CA SER A 1070 -1.18 1.68 24.44
C SER A 1070 0.07 2.25 23.76
N ARG A 1071 1.21 1.66 24.09
CA ARG A 1071 2.52 1.90 23.46
C ARG A 1071 3.10 0.62 22.84
N SER A 1072 2.27 -0.43 22.76
CA SER A 1072 2.65 -1.74 22.23
C SER A 1072 2.87 -1.68 20.72
N CYS A 1073 3.97 -2.32 20.27
CA CYS A 1073 4.23 -2.59 18.87
C CYS A 1073 3.57 -3.88 18.36
N MET A 1074 2.98 -4.68 19.25
CA MET A 1074 2.18 -5.87 18.95
C MET A 1074 0.70 -5.54 18.88
#